data_AF-M2N0M8-F1
#
_entry.id   AF-M2N0M8-F1
#
_cell.length_a   1.000
_cell.length_b   1.000
_cell.length_c   1.000
_cell.angle_alpha   90.00
_cell.angle_beta   90.00
_cell.angle_gamma   90.00
#
_symmetry.space_group_name_H-M   'P 1'
#
loop_
_entity.id
_entity.type
_entity.pdbx_description
1 polymer ?
#
loop_
_entity_poly.entity_id
_entity_poly.type
_entity_poly.pdbx_seq_one_letter_code
_entity_poly.pdbx_strand_id
1 'polypeptide(L)'
;MPARQDTGCKETPARLPIALISNSDTARYLPLSSAATLGRGYSGNDYTILATHRARINHGTGTSADSVATWPVDGIPVELFDLTTEFLARDDVKAMRLVNQEFEKKVSRSLFRTSVVPFNTELYDMIDEETKTAGHGLRVFQGFGPHIKRFGMSFDVTEDQLSQPPAKKELDFVDSYHGSYNWPPAHYARFDNIAGLERTADETSRMKAAFQNLEIVRELALSLDNGLGWLSGPDKSIHARVFERSTPMFGNRYTIPDHQTQSATMFWAAMQDVHGCLGVLYLTCTEPGGAALDDAGTSVMPNLLRKEQREWLLEMEWAQRAFLESYMLAIIDNPAIFENVTTLRLAKLSSSFLPIIARQPFWDALPSLEDLTIHVSPDWRAVGKDDAGFAEMTAKNPSGAVTLFYGLLRQRVAPMESVTKLNIGWVSGGEQAQGLFARNNHLLPSPITQLEHSTAAGTHFSLVFKHVEHLTLSNCWVTPPTLEGIVKGHGVCKMKKLTLDSFGHAPGPFGNAPGVPALSTNGSLAHWTADHREGSWPHLINSISPGATFNNFNGTNSDPSRNHNEPPKPATNLRELEFISCGYALLQQASFDQTALQGVVHTPSAWFRARQLVLKPVMLESKDRFLGSIVPAIPLREQDALTLAWHLTLGWSNVDEAEKAMYDGCLPGGSGRFSGRIVRPS
;
A
#
# COMPACT_ATOMS: atom_id res chain seq x y z
N MET A 1 -63.59 -24.16 10.50
CA MET A 1 -63.98 -23.33 11.66
C MET A 1 -63.04 -23.63 12.82
N PRO A 2 -62.64 -22.67 13.67
CA PRO A 2 -62.29 -21.24 13.53
C PRO A 2 -60.77 -20.99 13.82
N ALA A 3 -60.05 -20.05 13.17
CA ALA A 3 -59.77 -18.63 13.50
C ALA A 3 -58.84 -18.32 14.72
N ARG A 4 -57.84 -17.43 14.46
CA ARG A 4 -56.84 -16.73 15.33
C ARG A 4 -55.54 -17.49 15.60
N GLN A 5 -54.33 -16.92 15.56
CA GLN A 5 -53.84 -15.53 15.39
C GLN A 5 -52.34 -15.63 15.05
N ASP A 6 -51.91 -15.10 13.89
CA ASP A 6 -50.49 -14.87 13.60
C ASP A 6 -50.05 -13.57 14.26
N THR A 7 -49.13 -13.64 15.22
CA THR A 7 -48.37 -12.49 15.71
C THR A 7 -46.94 -12.61 15.18
N GLY A 8 -46.73 -12.10 13.96
CA GLY A 8 -45.39 -11.88 13.42
C GLY A 8 -44.74 -10.69 14.12
N CYS A 9 -43.79 -10.97 15.02
CA CYS A 9 -42.84 -9.97 15.50
C CYS A 9 -41.79 -9.75 14.40
N LYS A 10 -41.96 -8.68 13.62
CA LYS A 10 -40.88 -8.12 12.79
C LYS A 10 -40.05 -7.19 13.68
N GLU A 11 -38.91 -7.66 14.15
CA GLU A 11 -37.89 -6.78 14.71
C GLU A 11 -37.11 -6.12 13.56
N THR A 12 -37.30 -4.81 13.44
CA THR A 12 -36.55 -3.88 12.59
C THR A 12 -35.17 -3.61 13.18
N PRO A 13 -34.07 -3.61 12.41
CA PRO A 13 -32.82 -3.02 12.87
C PRO A 13 -32.94 -1.50 12.86
N ALA A 14 -32.89 -0.89 14.04
CA ALA A 14 -32.80 0.56 14.20
C ALA A 14 -31.42 1.03 13.71
N ARG A 15 -31.37 1.58 12.49
CA ARG A 15 -30.27 2.46 12.06
C ARG A 15 -30.51 3.83 12.69
N LEU A 16 -29.67 4.23 13.64
CA LEU A 16 -29.56 5.62 14.08
C LEU A 16 -28.71 6.38 13.05
N PRO A 17 -29.22 7.46 12.42
CA PRO A 17 -28.37 8.42 11.75
C PRO A 17 -27.87 9.42 12.80
N ILE A 18 -26.57 9.37 13.13
CA ILE A 18 -25.92 10.47 13.86
C ILE A 18 -25.75 11.60 12.85
N ALA A 19 -26.72 12.51 12.81
CA ALA A 19 -26.58 13.81 12.17
C ALA A 19 -25.92 14.77 13.17
N LEU A 20 -24.61 14.95 13.08
CA LEU A 20 -23.95 16.10 13.68
C LEU A 20 -24.30 17.33 12.84
N ILE A 21 -25.26 18.12 13.31
CA ILE A 21 -25.61 19.42 12.74
C ILE A 21 -24.49 20.39 13.11
N SER A 22 -23.49 20.49 12.25
CA SER A 22 -22.58 21.63 12.19
C SER A 22 -23.34 22.81 11.59
N ASN A 23 -23.53 23.88 12.36
CA ASN A 23 -23.98 25.17 11.83
C ASN A 23 -22.85 25.80 11.00
N SER A 24 -22.67 25.33 9.76
CA SER A 24 -21.89 26.01 8.73
C SER A 24 -22.75 26.19 7.49
N ASP A 25 -23.00 27.45 7.15
CA ASP A 25 -24.07 27.89 6.26
C ASP A 25 -23.78 27.71 4.75
N THR A 26 -22.93 26.74 4.39
CA THR A 26 -22.53 26.51 2.99
C THR A 26 -22.31 25.04 2.66
N ALA A 27 -23.37 24.24 2.78
CA ALA A 27 -23.55 23.01 2.02
C ALA A 27 -25.04 22.84 1.71
N ARG A 28 -25.48 23.34 0.54
CA ARG A 28 -26.88 23.23 0.12
C ARG A 28 -27.16 21.84 -0.44
N TYR A 29 -27.38 20.86 0.44
CA TYR A 29 -28.04 19.62 0.06
C TYR A 29 -29.48 19.91 -0.37
N LEU A 30 -29.94 19.29 -1.46
CA LEU A 30 -31.36 19.25 -1.82
C LEU A 30 -32.11 18.50 -0.71
N PRO A 31 -33.03 19.13 0.04
CA PRO A 31 -33.70 18.47 1.13
C PRO A 31 -34.83 17.62 0.56
N LEU A 32 -34.53 16.35 0.39
CA LEU A 32 -35.45 15.32 -0.05
C LEU A 32 -36.28 14.83 1.15
N SER A 33 -37.60 14.84 1.01
CA SER A 33 -38.56 14.33 1.98
C SER A 33 -39.35 13.17 1.38
N SER A 34 -39.67 12.15 2.19
CA SER A 34 -40.53 11.05 1.74
C SER A 34 -41.91 11.58 1.33
N ALA A 35 -42.40 11.19 0.15
CA ALA A 35 -43.73 11.58 -0.34
C ALA A 35 -44.87 11.18 0.63
N ALA A 36 -44.63 10.18 1.47
CA ALA A 36 -45.59 9.70 2.47
C ALA A 36 -45.92 10.74 3.56
N THR A 37 -44.98 11.64 3.89
CA THR A 37 -45.16 12.63 4.97
C THR A 37 -46.09 13.79 4.56
N LEU A 38 -46.43 13.91 3.27
CA LEU A 38 -47.26 15.00 2.72
C LEU A 38 -48.72 14.60 2.46
N GLY A 39 -49.19 13.47 2.98
CA GLY A 39 -50.62 13.14 3.04
C GLY A 39 -51.29 12.82 1.70
N ARG A 40 -50.53 12.54 0.63
CA ARG A 40 -51.08 11.90 -0.57
C ARG A 40 -50.73 10.42 -0.52
N GLY A 41 -51.76 9.56 -0.47
CA GLY A 41 -51.64 8.11 -0.27
C GLY A 41 -50.88 7.36 -1.37
N TYR A 42 -49.57 7.57 -1.44
CA TYR A 42 -48.63 6.80 -2.24
C TYR A 42 -47.80 5.91 -1.33
N SER A 43 -47.89 4.61 -1.58
CA SER A 43 -47.07 3.57 -0.97
C SER A 43 -45.83 3.38 -1.86
N GLY A 44 -44.72 4.05 -1.55
CA GLY A 44 -43.46 3.85 -2.25
C GLY A 44 -42.32 4.71 -1.71
N ASN A 45 -41.08 4.24 -1.85
CA ASN A 45 -39.82 4.91 -1.52
C ASN A 45 -39.52 6.14 -2.42
N ASP A 46 -40.55 6.88 -2.84
CA ASP A 46 -40.38 8.07 -3.65
C ASP A 46 -40.06 9.28 -2.76
N TYR A 47 -38.87 9.82 -2.98
CA TYR A 47 -38.41 11.05 -2.33
C TYR A 47 -38.76 12.25 -3.19
N THR A 48 -39.36 13.27 -2.58
CA THR A 48 -39.75 14.52 -3.24
C THR A 48 -39.10 15.72 -2.56
N ILE A 49 -38.79 16.75 -3.33
CA ILE A 49 -38.24 18.00 -2.81
C ILE A 49 -39.32 18.70 -1.97
N LEU A 50 -38.97 19.11 -0.74
CA LEU A 50 -39.88 19.85 0.14
C LEU A 50 -40.53 21.03 -0.60
N ALA A 51 -41.84 21.22 -0.44
CA ALA A 51 -42.61 22.24 -1.15
C ALA A 51 -42.06 23.66 -0.95
N THR A 52 -41.51 23.96 0.23
CA THR A 52 -40.84 25.24 0.53
C THR A 52 -39.56 25.43 -0.28
N HIS A 53 -38.79 24.37 -0.52
CA HIS A 53 -37.61 24.41 -1.38
C HIS A 53 -37.98 24.43 -2.86
N ARG A 54 -39.03 23.70 -3.26
CA ARG A 54 -39.58 23.78 -4.62
C ARG A 54 -40.08 25.19 -4.93
N ALA A 55 -40.74 25.85 -3.99
CA ALA A 55 -41.12 27.25 -4.11
C ALA A 55 -39.90 28.17 -4.23
N ARG A 56 -38.82 27.96 -3.46
CA ARG A 56 -37.57 28.73 -3.59
C ARG A 56 -36.86 28.49 -4.92
N ILE A 57 -36.86 27.27 -5.46
CA ILE A 57 -36.33 26.96 -6.79
C ILE A 57 -37.14 27.71 -7.87
N ASN A 58 -38.47 27.63 -7.79
CA ASN A 58 -39.38 28.30 -8.72
C ASN A 58 -39.42 29.83 -8.56
N HIS A 59 -39.08 30.36 -7.38
CA HIS A 59 -38.91 31.80 -7.14
C HIS A 59 -37.50 32.28 -7.52
N GLY A 60 -36.49 31.42 -7.44
CA GLY A 60 -35.12 31.70 -7.87
C GLY A 60 -34.94 31.74 -9.39
N THR A 61 -35.87 31.13 -10.14
CA THR A 61 -35.96 31.27 -11.61
C THR A 61 -36.53 32.62 -12.06
N GLY A 62 -36.95 33.48 -11.12
CA GLY A 62 -37.62 34.75 -11.40
C GLY A 62 -36.73 35.98 -11.37
N THR A 63 -35.46 35.90 -11.80
CA THR A 63 -34.59 37.01 -12.29
C THR A 63 -33.21 36.45 -12.63
N SER A 64 -33.13 35.38 -13.44
CA SER A 64 -31.88 35.11 -14.15
C SER A 64 -31.90 36.02 -15.37
N ALA A 65 -30.98 36.98 -15.47
CA ALA A 65 -30.64 37.50 -16.78
C ALA A 65 -30.31 36.27 -17.65
N ASP A 66 -31.03 36.07 -18.75
CA ASP A 66 -30.75 34.98 -19.67
C ASP A 66 -29.26 35.07 -20.02
N SER A 67 -28.51 34.01 -19.72
CA SER A 67 -27.12 33.92 -20.11
C SER A 67 -27.05 34.05 -21.62
N VAL A 68 -26.52 35.18 -22.11
CA VAL A 68 -26.27 35.43 -23.55
C VAL A 68 -25.21 34.46 -24.09
N ALA A 69 -24.47 33.77 -23.22
CA ALA A 69 -23.51 32.75 -23.61
C ALA A 69 -24.24 31.45 -24.00
N THR A 70 -24.25 31.15 -25.30
CA THR A 70 -24.61 29.84 -25.85
C THR A 70 -23.36 28.98 -26.01
N TRP A 71 -23.43 27.72 -25.59
CA TRP A 71 -22.34 26.77 -25.76
C TRP A 71 -22.13 26.48 -27.26
N PRO A 72 -20.90 26.63 -27.81
CA PRO A 72 -20.62 26.32 -29.20
C PRO A 72 -20.56 24.80 -29.39
N VAL A 73 -21.72 24.18 -29.57
CA VAL A 73 -21.86 22.72 -29.76
C VAL A 73 -20.90 22.23 -30.84
N ASP A 74 -20.07 21.26 -30.50
CA ASP A 74 -19.02 20.66 -31.34
C ASP A 74 -17.94 21.62 -31.85
N GLY A 75 -17.95 22.90 -31.44
CA GLY A 75 -16.94 23.89 -31.83
C GLY A 75 -15.63 23.79 -31.05
N ILE A 76 -15.63 23.08 -29.92
CA ILE A 76 -14.47 22.96 -29.03
C ILE A 76 -13.73 21.63 -29.30
N PRO A 77 -12.45 21.66 -29.70
CA PRO A 77 -11.67 20.46 -29.93
C PRO A 77 -11.55 19.57 -28.68
N VAL A 78 -11.45 18.26 -28.87
CA VAL A 78 -11.34 17.29 -27.75
C VAL A 78 -10.07 17.52 -26.92
N GLU A 79 -9.02 18.05 -27.55
CA GLU A 79 -7.75 18.39 -26.91
C GLU A 79 -7.93 19.44 -25.79
N LEU A 80 -8.89 20.37 -25.93
CA LEU A 80 -9.20 21.33 -24.87
C LEU A 80 -9.94 20.66 -23.70
N PHE A 81 -10.77 19.66 -23.95
CA PHE A 81 -11.36 18.85 -22.88
C PHE A 81 -10.28 18.04 -22.17
N ASP A 82 -9.36 17.42 -22.92
CA ASP A 82 -8.24 16.68 -22.36
C ASP A 82 -7.40 17.58 -21.44
N LEU A 83 -6.99 18.77 -21.91
CA LEU A 83 -6.27 19.76 -21.11
C LEU A 83 -7.05 20.21 -19.87
N THR A 84 -8.35 20.47 -20.00
CA THR A 84 -9.20 20.86 -18.87
C THR A 84 -9.26 19.77 -17.81
N THR A 85 -9.42 18.50 -18.24
CA THR A 85 -9.53 17.37 -17.32
C THR A 85 -8.24 17.10 -16.54
N GLU A 86 -7.08 17.59 -17.00
CA GLU A 86 -5.82 17.48 -16.26
C GLU A 86 -5.79 18.35 -15.00
N PHE A 87 -6.62 19.39 -14.94
CA PHE A 87 -6.73 20.32 -13.81
C PHE A 87 -8.00 20.12 -12.97
N LEU A 88 -8.66 18.96 -13.09
CA LEU A 88 -9.89 18.68 -12.36
C LEU A 88 -9.76 17.41 -11.52
N ALA A 89 -10.45 17.35 -10.39
CA ALA A 89 -10.55 16.12 -9.64
C ALA A 89 -11.38 15.09 -10.43
N ARG A 90 -11.17 13.80 -10.17
CA ARG A 90 -11.90 12.72 -10.87
C ARG A 90 -13.42 12.87 -10.76
N ASP A 91 -13.92 13.36 -9.64
CA ASP A 91 -15.37 13.57 -9.42
C ASP A 91 -15.91 14.77 -10.21
N ASP A 92 -15.13 15.84 -10.39
CA ASP A 92 -15.48 16.96 -11.26
C ASP A 92 -15.53 16.53 -12.72
N VAL A 93 -14.59 15.68 -13.14
CA VAL A 93 -14.60 15.05 -14.47
C VAL A 93 -15.85 14.18 -14.66
N LYS A 94 -16.31 13.47 -13.62
CA LYS A 94 -17.60 12.76 -13.67
C LYS A 94 -18.80 13.73 -13.71
N ALA A 95 -18.73 14.88 -13.06
CA ALA A 95 -19.79 15.88 -13.12
C ALA A 95 -19.85 16.56 -14.50
N MET A 96 -18.70 16.82 -15.14
CA MET A 96 -18.62 17.35 -16.50
C MET A 96 -19.40 16.50 -17.51
N ARG A 97 -19.36 15.18 -17.36
CA ARG A 97 -20.11 14.23 -18.19
C ARG A 97 -21.63 14.46 -18.15
N LEU A 98 -22.14 15.05 -17.08
CA LEU A 98 -23.57 15.32 -16.89
C LEU A 98 -24.01 16.66 -17.50
N VAL A 99 -23.09 17.45 -18.09
CA VAL A 99 -23.40 18.76 -18.68
C VAL A 99 -24.23 18.61 -19.95
N ASN A 100 -23.73 17.84 -20.93
CA ASN A 100 -24.44 17.49 -22.17
C ASN A 100 -23.77 16.28 -22.88
N GLN A 101 -24.34 15.86 -24.01
CA GLN A 101 -23.81 14.71 -24.77
C GLN A 101 -22.41 14.94 -25.37
N GLU A 102 -22.06 16.17 -25.73
CA GLU A 102 -20.71 16.51 -26.23
C GLU A 102 -19.67 16.31 -25.13
N PHE A 103 -19.95 16.82 -23.92
CA PHE A 103 -19.09 16.63 -22.76
C PHE A 103 -18.94 15.15 -22.42
N GLU A 104 -20.03 14.37 -22.38
CA GLU A 104 -19.94 12.91 -22.17
C GLU A 104 -18.98 12.27 -23.17
N LYS A 105 -19.15 12.55 -24.46
CA LYS A 105 -18.34 11.96 -25.52
C LYS A 105 -16.86 12.36 -25.45
N LYS A 106 -16.57 13.64 -25.18
CA LYS A 106 -15.21 14.19 -25.19
C LYS A 106 -14.45 13.94 -23.88
N VAL A 107 -15.15 13.89 -22.75
CA VAL A 107 -14.55 13.69 -21.41
C VAL A 107 -14.33 12.21 -21.10
N SER A 108 -15.21 11.32 -21.55
CA SER A 108 -15.14 9.89 -21.21
C SER A 108 -13.80 9.26 -21.60
N ARG A 109 -13.20 9.64 -22.73
CA ARG A 109 -11.87 9.15 -23.13
C ARG A 109 -10.78 9.49 -22.08
N SER A 110 -10.78 10.71 -21.54
CA SER A 110 -9.80 11.11 -20.51
C SER A 110 -10.07 10.42 -19.17
N LEU A 111 -11.35 10.25 -18.81
CA LEU A 111 -11.77 9.57 -17.59
C LEU A 111 -11.35 8.08 -17.57
N PHE A 112 -11.55 7.38 -18.69
CA PHE A 112 -11.26 5.95 -18.82
C PHE A 112 -9.82 5.64 -19.29
N ARG A 113 -9.00 6.66 -19.56
CA ARG A 113 -7.57 6.49 -19.85
C ARG A 113 -6.84 5.68 -18.77
N THR A 114 -7.33 5.75 -17.54
CA THR A 114 -6.85 4.94 -16.41
C THR A 114 -8.02 4.25 -15.76
N SER A 115 -8.00 2.93 -15.83
CA SER A 115 -9.03 2.07 -15.27
C SER A 115 -8.40 1.14 -14.23
N VAL A 116 -8.96 1.14 -13.03
CA VAL A 116 -8.64 0.17 -11.98
C VAL A 116 -9.93 -0.56 -11.66
N VAL A 117 -9.90 -1.88 -11.81
CA VAL A 117 -11.08 -2.73 -11.66
C VAL A 117 -10.90 -3.59 -10.43
N PRO A 118 -11.75 -3.45 -9.39
CA PRO A 118 -11.76 -4.39 -8.29
C PRO A 118 -12.32 -5.72 -8.77
N PHE A 119 -11.69 -6.83 -8.40
CA PHE A 119 -12.20 -8.16 -8.68
C PHE A 119 -13.25 -8.53 -7.63
N ASN A 120 -14.51 -8.55 -8.04
CA ASN A 120 -15.65 -8.98 -7.24
C ASN A 120 -16.61 -9.81 -8.11
N THR A 121 -17.59 -10.46 -7.48
CA THR A 121 -18.59 -11.27 -8.20
C THR A 121 -19.39 -10.44 -9.19
N GLU A 122 -19.69 -9.18 -8.85
CA GLU A 122 -20.42 -8.24 -9.72
C GLU A 122 -19.70 -8.01 -11.07
N LEU A 123 -18.37 -7.98 -11.09
CA LEU A 123 -17.59 -7.78 -12.31
C LEU A 123 -17.90 -8.85 -13.37
N TYR A 124 -18.13 -10.08 -12.95
CA TYR A 124 -18.40 -11.19 -13.87
C TYR A 124 -19.88 -11.47 -14.04
N ASP A 125 -20.73 -11.18 -13.06
CA ASP A 125 -22.17 -11.06 -13.28
C ASP A 125 -22.46 -10.04 -14.41
N MET A 126 -21.59 -9.03 -14.54
CA MET A 126 -21.61 -8.06 -15.64
C MET A 126 -20.97 -8.56 -16.96
N ILE A 127 -20.13 -9.60 -16.94
CA ILE A 127 -19.54 -10.23 -18.14
C ILE A 127 -20.39 -11.42 -18.63
N ASP A 128 -21.38 -11.85 -17.83
CA ASP A 128 -22.27 -12.95 -18.13
C ASP A 128 -23.29 -12.59 -19.23
N GLU A 129 -23.28 -13.31 -20.35
CA GLU A 129 -24.18 -13.06 -21.48
C GLU A 129 -25.61 -13.61 -21.24
N GLU A 130 -25.80 -14.52 -20.28
CA GLU A 130 -27.05 -15.27 -20.11
C GLU A 130 -28.10 -14.55 -19.25
N THR A 131 -27.72 -13.55 -18.46
CA THR A 131 -28.70 -12.78 -17.68
C THR A 131 -29.25 -11.62 -18.52
N LYS A 132 -30.55 -11.67 -18.83
CA LYS A 132 -31.29 -10.73 -19.71
C LYS A 132 -31.26 -9.24 -19.29
N THR A 133 -30.57 -8.89 -18.21
CA THR A 133 -30.38 -7.51 -17.73
C THR A 133 -28.92 -7.10 -17.49
N ALA A 134 -27.91 -7.95 -17.74
CA ALA A 134 -26.54 -7.69 -17.26
C ALA A 134 -25.41 -7.77 -18.31
N GLY A 135 -25.65 -7.46 -19.57
CA GLY A 135 -24.58 -7.33 -20.58
C GLY A 135 -23.68 -6.09 -20.44
N HIS A 136 -23.52 -5.49 -19.26
CA HIS A 136 -22.86 -4.18 -19.13
C HIS A 136 -21.33 -4.23 -19.00
N GLY A 137 -20.74 -5.27 -18.43
CA GLY A 137 -19.30 -5.36 -18.10
C GLY A 137 -18.42 -5.64 -19.31
N LEU A 138 -18.72 -6.67 -20.10
CA LEU A 138 -18.01 -6.88 -21.36
C LEU A 138 -18.25 -5.70 -22.32
N ARG A 139 -19.44 -5.09 -22.30
CA ARG A 139 -19.71 -3.85 -23.05
C ARG A 139 -18.91 -2.66 -22.55
N VAL A 140 -18.51 -2.61 -21.29
CA VAL A 140 -17.59 -1.59 -20.76
C VAL A 140 -16.19 -1.80 -21.37
N PHE A 141 -15.69 -3.04 -21.44
CA PHE A 141 -14.43 -3.33 -22.12
C PHE A 141 -14.51 -3.07 -23.62
N GLN A 142 -15.57 -3.49 -24.31
CA GLN A 142 -15.77 -3.21 -25.73
C GLN A 142 -15.92 -1.70 -26.02
N GLY A 143 -16.64 -0.97 -25.17
CA GLY A 143 -16.93 0.46 -25.37
C GLY A 143 -15.77 1.37 -24.99
N PHE A 144 -15.04 1.05 -23.92
CA PHE A 144 -14.00 1.94 -23.36
C PHE A 144 -12.59 1.37 -23.46
N GLY A 145 -12.42 0.07 -23.70
CA GLY A 145 -11.13 -0.60 -23.87
C GLY A 145 -10.17 0.10 -24.86
N PRO A 146 -10.64 0.55 -26.04
CA PRO A 146 -9.83 1.33 -26.99
C PRO A 146 -9.32 2.69 -26.46
N HIS A 147 -9.74 3.10 -25.27
CA HIS A 147 -9.31 4.34 -24.61
C HIS A 147 -8.41 4.09 -23.39
N ILE A 148 -8.31 2.85 -22.90
CA ILE A 148 -7.55 2.51 -21.69
C ILE A 148 -6.06 2.42 -22.02
N LYS A 149 -5.26 3.33 -21.47
CA LYS A 149 -3.79 3.29 -21.57
C LYS A 149 -3.13 2.67 -20.35
N ARG A 150 -3.77 2.81 -19.19
CA ARG A 150 -3.33 2.28 -17.89
C ARG A 150 -4.44 1.41 -17.34
N PHE A 151 -4.19 0.11 -17.28
CA PHE A 151 -5.16 -0.88 -16.85
C PHE A 151 -4.67 -1.60 -15.61
N GLY A 152 -5.46 -1.57 -14.53
CA GLY A 152 -5.13 -2.23 -13.28
C GLY A 152 -6.25 -3.10 -12.75
N MET A 153 -5.90 -4.16 -12.05
CA MET A 153 -6.86 -5.00 -11.32
C MET A 153 -6.43 -5.15 -9.86
N SER A 154 -7.39 -5.05 -8.94
CA SER A 154 -7.15 -5.21 -7.51
C SER A 154 -8.06 -6.29 -6.92
N PHE A 155 -7.49 -7.25 -6.20
CA PHE A 155 -8.26 -8.24 -5.44
C PHE A 155 -7.63 -8.34 -4.06
N ASP A 156 -7.95 -7.37 -3.19
CA ASP A 156 -7.37 -7.26 -1.86
C ASP A 156 -8.39 -7.62 -0.79
N VAL A 157 -7.97 -8.43 0.19
CA VAL A 157 -8.76 -8.70 1.40
C VAL A 157 -8.59 -7.52 2.36
N THR A 158 -9.70 -6.85 2.66
CA THR A 158 -9.71 -5.76 3.66
C THR A 158 -10.03 -6.28 5.07
N GLU A 159 -9.53 -5.60 6.10
CA GLU A 159 -9.85 -5.94 7.49
C GLU A 159 -11.35 -5.78 7.80
N ASP A 160 -12.03 -4.84 7.14
CA ASP A 160 -13.48 -4.65 7.29
C ASP A 160 -14.26 -5.86 6.77
N GLN A 161 -13.91 -6.38 5.59
CA GLN A 161 -14.50 -7.62 5.07
C GLN A 161 -14.23 -8.82 5.98
N LEU A 162 -13.02 -8.91 6.53
CA LEU A 162 -12.64 -9.98 7.45
C LEU A 162 -13.31 -9.84 8.83
N SER A 163 -13.68 -8.63 9.25
CA SER A 163 -14.38 -8.39 10.52
C SER A 163 -15.80 -8.96 10.52
N GLN A 164 -16.45 -8.99 9.36
CA GLN A 164 -17.83 -9.45 9.21
C GLN A 164 -17.95 -10.35 7.97
N PRO A 165 -17.41 -11.59 8.02
CA PRO A 165 -17.61 -12.53 6.94
C PRO A 165 -19.12 -12.84 6.79
N PRO A 166 -19.64 -13.07 5.57
CA PRO A 166 -21.00 -13.52 5.32
C PRO A 166 -21.35 -14.76 6.13
N ALA A 167 -22.63 -14.93 6.47
CA ALA A 167 -23.08 -16.13 7.15
C ALA A 167 -22.94 -17.35 6.23
N LYS A 168 -22.38 -18.43 6.77
CA LYS A 168 -22.19 -19.69 6.07
C LYS A 168 -23.32 -20.65 6.41
N LYS A 169 -23.78 -21.44 5.44
CA LYS A 169 -24.77 -22.49 5.70
C LYS A 169 -24.08 -23.65 6.42
N GLU A 170 -24.29 -23.75 7.73
CA GLU A 170 -23.62 -24.77 8.56
C GLU A 170 -24.31 -26.12 8.54
N LEU A 171 -25.62 -26.15 8.29
CA LEU A 171 -26.44 -27.35 8.35
C LEU A 171 -27.34 -27.44 7.12
N ASP A 172 -27.43 -28.64 6.56
CA ASP A 172 -28.43 -29.01 5.59
C ASP A 172 -29.65 -29.58 6.30
N PHE A 173 -30.83 -29.16 5.86
CA PHE A 173 -32.06 -29.80 6.27
C PHE A 173 -32.16 -31.15 5.55
N VAL A 174 -32.10 -32.22 6.32
CA VAL A 174 -32.22 -33.59 5.83
C VAL A 174 -33.58 -34.11 6.26
N ASP A 175 -34.40 -34.46 5.27
CA ASP A 175 -35.63 -35.20 5.51
C ASP A 175 -35.35 -36.69 5.31
N SER A 176 -35.51 -37.48 6.38
CA SER A 176 -35.23 -38.92 6.35
C SER A 176 -36.39 -39.73 6.95
N TYR A 177 -36.30 -41.05 6.85
CA TYR A 177 -37.30 -41.97 7.42
C TYR A 177 -37.57 -41.72 8.92
N HIS A 178 -36.58 -41.21 9.66
CA HIS A 178 -36.70 -40.91 11.10
C HIS A 178 -37.24 -39.50 11.41
N GLY A 179 -37.71 -38.78 10.40
CA GLY A 179 -38.15 -37.40 10.48
C GLY A 179 -37.10 -36.43 9.95
N SER A 180 -37.47 -35.16 9.93
CA SER A 180 -36.60 -34.10 9.40
C SER A 180 -35.71 -33.51 10.48
N TYR A 181 -34.42 -33.36 10.19
CA TYR A 181 -33.42 -32.79 11.09
C TYR A 181 -32.36 -32.00 10.33
N ASN A 182 -31.66 -31.11 11.04
CA ASN A 182 -30.52 -30.40 10.50
C ASN A 182 -29.26 -31.24 10.70
N TRP A 183 -28.48 -31.45 9.64
CA TRP A 183 -27.26 -32.25 9.67
C TRP A 183 -26.11 -31.51 8.98
N PRO A 184 -24.85 -31.65 9.44
CA PRO A 184 -23.71 -31.06 8.76
C PRO A 184 -23.62 -31.55 7.29
N PRO A 185 -23.29 -30.68 6.33
CA PRO A 185 -23.11 -31.09 4.95
C PRO A 185 -21.99 -32.14 4.84
N ALA A 186 -22.16 -33.10 3.92
CA ALA A 186 -21.18 -34.17 3.70
C ALA A 186 -19.82 -33.67 3.19
N HIS A 187 -19.78 -32.44 2.66
CA HIS A 187 -18.59 -31.76 2.20
C HIS A 187 -18.45 -30.42 2.93
N TYR A 188 -17.22 -29.92 3.02
CA TYR A 188 -16.95 -28.58 3.54
C TYR A 188 -17.85 -27.56 2.82
N ALA A 189 -18.80 -26.97 3.55
CA ALA A 189 -19.58 -25.85 3.05
C ALA A 189 -18.61 -24.74 2.63
N ARG A 190 -18.94 -23.99 1.59
CA ARG A 190 -18.13 -22.86 1.12
C ARG A 190 -18.90 -21.56 1.28
N PHE A 191 -18.21 -20.43 1.25
CA PHE A 191 -18.89 -19.14 1.11
C PHE A 191 -19.36 -19.01 -0.33
N ASP A 192 -20.68 -18.96 -0.55
CA ASP A 192 -21.26 -18.95 -1.91
C ASP A 192 -20.64 -17.87 -2.80
N ASN A 193 -20.43 -16.67 -2.24
CA ASN A 193 -19.82 -15.55 -2.96
C ASN A 193 -18.36 -15.84 -3.38
N ILE A 194 -17.54 -16.42 -2.50
CA ILE A 194 -16.14 -16.73 -2.81
C ILE A 194 -16.04 -17.94 -3.75
N ALA A 195 -16.85 -18.96 -3.52
CA ALA A 195 -16.92 -20.11 -4.42
C ALA A 195 -17.44 -19.74 -5.81
N GLY A 196 -18.34 -18.76 -5.91
CA GLY A 196 -18.68 -18.10 -7.16
C GLY A 196 -17.44 -17.47 -7.79
N LEU A 197 -16.76 -16.61 -7.03
CA LEU A 197 -15.58 -15.89 -7.47
C LEU A 197 -14.41 -16.79 -7.94
N GLU A 198 -14.17 -17.91 -7.27
CA GLU A 198 -13.20 -18.93 -7.70
C GLU A 198 -13.62 -19.59 -9.02
N ARG A 199 -14.85 -20.11 -9.11
CA ARG A 199 -15.35 -20.74 -10.35
C ARG A 199 -15.28 -19.77 -11.53
N THR A 200 -15.65 -18.53 -11.26
CA THR A 200 -15.58 -17.43 -12.21
C THR A 200 -14.15 -17.10 -12.63
N ALA A 201 -13.19 -17.16 -11.71
CA ALA A 201 -11.78 -16.99 -12.05
C ALA A 201 -11.26 -18.15 -12.93
N ASP A 202 -11.71 -19.38 -12.64
CA ASP A 202 -11.38 -20.58 -13.44
C ASP A 202 -11.92 -20.48 -14.89
N GLU A 203 -12.97 -19.68 -15.13
CA GLU A 203 -13.47 -19.36 -16.47
C GLU A 203 -12.57 -18.34 -17.21
N THR A 204 -11.39 -18.82 -17.60
CA THR A 204 -10.33 -18.04 -18.27
C THR A 204 -10.76 -17.36 -19.58
N SER A 205 -11.74 -17.92 -20.29
CA SER A 205 -12.22 -17.39 -21.58
C SER A 205 -12.79 -15.98 -21.47
N ARG A 206 -13.43 -15.65 -20.34
CA ARG A 206 -14.06 -14.34 -20.10
C ARG A 206 -13.03 -13.23 -19.89
N MET A 207 -12.03 -13.49 -19.05
CA MET A 207 -10.91 -12.57 -18.83
C MET A 207 -10.15 -12.32 -20.13
N LYS A 208 -9.91 -13.39 -20.90
CA LYS A 208 -9.29 -13.32 -22.23
C LYS A 208 -10.09 -12.43 -23.17
N ALA A 209 -11.41 -12.61 -23.26
CA ALA A 209 -12.28 -11.79 -24.10
C ALA A 209 -12.31 -10.32 -23.65
N ALA A 210 -12.28 -10.05 -22.35
CA ALA A 210 -12.17 -8.68 -21.85
C ALA A 210 -10.86 -8.02 -22.29
N PHE A 211 -9.74 -8.74 -22.16
CA PHE A 211 -8.39 -8.23 -22.48
C PHE A 211 -8.18 -8.01 -23.98
N GLN A 212 -8.92 -8.69 -24.85
CA GLN A 212 -8.92 -8.44 -26.30
C GLN A 212 -9.32 -7.00 -26.66
N ASN A 213 -10.07 -6.31 -25.81
CA ASN A 213 -10.51 -4.94 -26.07
C ASN A 213 -9.51 -3.87 -25.57
N LEU A 214 -8.40 -4.27 -24.93
CA LEU A 214 -7.41 -3.38 -24.33
C LEU A 214 -6.37 -2.85 -25.36
N GLU A 215 -6.83 -2.40 -26.52
CA GLU A 215 -6.04 -2.19 -27.73
C GLU A 215 -4.79 -1.29 -27.58
N ILE A 216 -4.82 -0.31 -26.67
CA ILE A 216 -3.76 0.71 -26.54
C ILE A 216 -3.10 0.74 -25.15
N VAL A 217 -3.22 -0.34 -24.37
CA VAL A 217 -2.64 -0.43 -23.03
C VAL A 217 -1.11 -0.37 -23.11
N ARG A 218 -0.52 0.46 -22.25
CA ARG A 218 0.94 0.60 -22.09
C ARG A 218 1.42 0.34 -20.68
N GLU A 219 0.54 0.51 -19.69
CA GLU A 219 0.85 0.25 -18.29
C GLU A 219 -0.15 -0.73 -17.69
N LEU A 220 0.38 -1.79 -17.09
CA LEU A 220 -0.37 -2.77 -16.31
C LEU A 220 -0.10 -2.58 -14.82
N ALA A 221 -1.13 -2.77 -14.00
CA ALA A 221 -0.97 -2.81 -12.56
C ALA A 221 -1.79 -3.93 -11.91
N LEU A 222 -1.23 -4.56 -10.87
CA LEU A 222 -1.86 -5.65 -10.13
C LEU A 222 -1.67 -5.47 -8.62
N SER A 223 -2.75 -5.60 -7.85
CA SER A 223 -2.72 -5.74 -6.40
C SER A 223 -3.49 -6.98 -5.99
N LEU A 224 -2.82 -7.83 -5.21
CA LEU A 224 -3.26 -9.12 -4.73
C LEU A 224 -2.78 -9.33 -3.31
N ASP A 225 -3.63 -8.96 -2.35
CA ASP A 225 -3.43 -9.20 -0.93
C ASP A 225 -4.40 -10.25 -0.39
N ASN A 226 -3.87 -11.40 0.01
CA ASN A 226 -4.63 -12.51 0.60
C ASN A 226 -5.02 -12.30 2.08
N GLY A 227 -4.62 -11.19 2.71
CA GLY A 227 -4.90 -10.93 4.13
C GLY A 227 -4.14 -11.84 5.10
N LEU A 228 -3.18 -12.64 4.63
CA LEU A 228 -2.29 -13.46 5.45
C LEU A 228 -1.05 -12.70 5.93
N GLY A 229 -0.86 -11.48 5.44
CA GLY A 229 0.16 -10.55 5.93
C GLY A 229 -0.17 -9.95 7.30
N TRP A 230 0.50 -8.84 7.60
CA TRP A 230 0.25 -8.08 8.83
C TRP A 230 -1.18 -7.50 8.82
N LEU A 231 -1.94 -7.74 9.90
CA LEU A 231 -3.22 -7.08 10.15
C LEU A 231 -3.08 -6.12 11.32
N SER A 232 -3.60 -4.91 11.15
CA SER A 232 -3.59 -3.84 12.15
C SER A 232 -4.64 -4.09 13.23
N GLY A 233 -5.84 -4.55 12.86
CA GLY A 233 -6.94 -4.82 13.77
C GLY A 233 -7.22 -3.62 14.70
N PRO A 234 -7.22 -3.82 16.03
CA PRO A 234 -7.47 -2.74 17.00
C PRO A 234 -6.33 -1.71 17.10
N ASP A 235 -5.18 -1.93 16.46
CA ASP A 235 -3.99 -1.09 16.57
C ASP A 235 -4.09 0.25 15.82
N LYS A 236 -5.03 0.38 14.87
CA LYS A 236 -5.19 1.61 14.08
C LYS A 236 -5.57 2.81 14.96
N SER A 237 -4.87 3.93 14.78
CA SER A 237 -5.27 5.22 15.35
C SER A 237 -6.53 5.78 14.68
N ILE A 238 -7.22 6.71 15.34
CA ILE A 238 -8.40 7.39 14.77
C ILE A 238 -8.01 8.12 13.48
N HIS A 239 -6.85 8.78 13.48
CA HIS A 239 -6.31 9.43 12.29
C HIS A 239 -6.16 8.41 11.14
N ALA A 240 -5.53 7.25 11.39
CA ALA A 240 -5.39 6.20 10.40
C ALA A 240 -6.74 5.73 9.83
N ARG A 241 -7.78 5.59 10.67
CA ARG A 241 -9.13 5.19 10.24
C ARG A 241 -9.82 6.24 9.37
N VAL A 242 -9.68 7.53 9.68
CA VAL A 242 -10.29 8.62 8.89
C VAL A 242 -9.64 8.74 7.51
N PHE A 243 -8.34 8.53 7.43
CA PHE A 243 -7.56 8.64 6.20
C PHE A 243 -7.25 7.27 5.57
N GLU A 244 -7.98 6.22 5.95
CA GLU A 244 -7.78 4.87 5.41
C GLU A 244 -8.05 4.86 3.91
N ARG A 245 -7.10 4.30 3.14
CA ARG A 245 -7.16 4.23 1.68
C ARG A 245 -6.58 2.91 1.19
N SER A 246 -7.14 2.43 0.08
CA SER A 246 -6.55 1.34 -0.70
C SER A 246 -5.20 1.76 -1.30
N THR A 247 -4.32 0.79 -1.48
CA THR A 247 -3.00 0.99 -2.09
C THR A 247 -3.16 1.61 -3.49
N PRO A 248 -2.52 2.74 -3.78
CA PRO A 248 -2.60 3.34 -5.11
C PRO A 248 -1.91 2.44 -6.14
N MET A 249 -2.69 1.89 -7.07
CA MET A 249 -2.22 1.04 -8.17
C MET A 249 -1.38 1.78 -9.20
N PHE A 250 -1.74 3.04 -9.43
CA PHE A 250 -1.06 3.97 -10.32
C PHE A 250 -0.71 5.25 -9.55
N GLY A 251 0.33 5.95 -9.99
CA GLY A 251 0.65 7.26 -9.44
C GLY A 251 -0.52 8.24 -9.57
N ASN A 252 -0.62 9.16 -8.62
CA ASN A 252 -1.70 10.14 -8.59
C ASN A 252 -1.58 11.06 -9.83
N ARG A 253 -2.54 10.98 -10.76
CA ARG A 253 -2.54 11.82 -11.97
C ARG A 253 -2.99 13.24 -11.67
N TYR A 254 -3.92 13.38 -10.73
CA TYR A 254 -4.50 14.67 -10.37
C TYR A 254 -3.72 15.25 -9.20
N THR A 255 -3.30 16.50 -9.35
CA THR A 255 -2.71 17.30 -8.26
C THR A 255 -3.75 17.71 -7.23
N ILE A 256 -5.03 17.63 -7.59
CA ILE A 256 -6.16 18.05 -6.76
C ILE A 256 -6.69 16.84 -5.99
N PRO A 257 -6.87 16.95 -4.66
CA PRO A 257 -7.49 15.90 -3.85
C PRO A 257 -8.92 15.60 -4.31
N ASP A 258 -9.31 14.33 -4.30
CA ASP A 258 -10.70 13.93 -4.57
C ASP A 258 -11.66 14.35 -3.43
N HIS A 259 -12.96 14.26 -3.68
CA HIS A 259 -13.97 14.67 -2.70
C HIS A 259 -13.89 13.86 -1.40
N GLN A 260 -13.52 12.57 -1.50
CA GLN A 260 -13.32 11.72 -0.32
C GLN A 260 -12.17 12.22 0.54
N THR A 261 -11.04 12.61 -0.06
CA THR A 261 -9.91 13.23 0.64
C THR A 261 -10.32 14.52 1.31
N GLN A 262 -11.00 15.41 0.57
CA GLN A 262 -11.43 16.69 1.11
C GLN A 262 -12.41 16.51 2.27
N SER A 263 -13.35 15.57 2.15
CA SER A 263 -14.31 15.23 3.19
C SER A 263 -13.61 14.67 4.44
N ALA A 264 -12.63 13.78 4.26
CA ALA A 264 -11.84 13.24 5.37
C ALA A 264 -11.04 14.35 6.09
N THR A 265 -10.43 15.27 5.33
CA THR A 265 -9.71 16.42 5.88
C THR A 265 -10.66 17.35 6.65
N MET A 266 -11.83 17.68 6.11
CA MET A 266 -12.82 18.51 6.79
C MET A 266 -13.35 17.83 8.06
N PHE A 267 -13.62 16.52 8.00
CA PHE A 267 -14.05 15.74 9.16
C PHE A 267 -12.97 15.72 10.24
N TRP A 268 -11.71 15.51 9.86
CA TRP A 268 -10.58 15.53 10.77
C TRP A 268 -10.40 16.90 11.45
N ALA A 269 -10.48 17.99 10.69
CA ALA A 269 -10.42 19.34 11.24
C ALA A 269 -11.55 19.60 12.25
N ALA A 270 -12.78 19.20 11.93
CA ALA A 270 -13.91 19.32 12.85
C ALA A 270 -13.69 18.52 14.15
N MET A 271 -13.10 17.33 14.08
CA MET A 271 -12.73 16.56 15.28
C MET A 271 -11.64 17.26 16.11
N GLN A 272 -10.64 17.85 15.46
CA GLN A 272 -9.58 18.62 16.15
C GLN A 272 -10.14 19.87 16.84
N ASP A 273 -11.09 20.58 16.22
CA ASP A 273 -11.73 21.77 16.80
C ASP A 273 -12.54 21.42 18.05
N VAL A 274 -13.34 20.35 17.98
CA VAL A 274 -14.11 19.84 19.12
C VAL A 274 -13.17 19.42 20.25
N HIS A 275 -12.02 18.83 19.91
CA HIS A 275 -11.02 18.46 20.89
C HIS A 275 -10.38 19.65 21.59
N GLY A 276 -10.02 20.70 20.85
CA GLY A 276 -9.50 21.94 21.45
C GLY A 276 -10.45 22.53 22.50
N CYS A 277 -11.75 22.24 22.39
CA CYS A 277 -12.79 22.66 23.32
C CYS A 277 -13.03 21.69 24.50
N LEU A 278 -12.83 20.37 24.31
CA LEU A 278 -13.23 19.32 25.27
C LEU A 278 -12.06 18.53 25.90
N GLY A 279 -10.83 18.68 25.39
CA GLY A 279 -9.60 18.25 26.05
C GLY A 279 -9.23 16.75 26.02
N VAL A 280 -9.90 15.88 25.24
CA VAL A 280 -9.45 14.47 25.06
C VAL A 280 -9.66 13.94 23.63
N LEU A 281 -8.59 13.76 22.85
CA LEU A 281 -8.57 13.09 21.52
C LEU A 281 -8.12 11.63 21.64
N TYR A 282 -7.96 11.13 22.85
CA TYR A 282 -7.65 9.75 23.15
C TYR A 282 -8.94 9.00 23.53
N LEU A 283 -9.91 8.95 22.61
CA LEU A 283 -10.99 7.98 22.71
C LEU A 283 -10.41 6.61 22.33
N THR A 284 -9.87 5.90 23.31
CA THR A 284 -9.96 4.45 23.30
C THR A 284 -11.23 4.07 24.02
N CYS A 285 -12.00 3.16 23.43
CA CYS A 285 -12.81 2.24 24.20
C CYS A 285 -11.95 1.73 25.36
N THR A 286 -12.28 2.11 26.59
CA THR A 286 -12.12 1.34 27.85
C THR A 286 -12.34 2.24 29.06
N GLU A 287 -13.58 2.27 29.57
CA GLU A 287 -13.73 2.28 31.03
C GLU A 287 -13.39 0.88 31.55
N PRO A 288 -12.67 0.74 32.68
CA PRO A 288 -12.37 -0.54 33.29
C PRO A 288 -13.63 -1.05 34.02
N GLY A 289 -14.59 -1.58 33.28
CA GLY A 289 -15.83 -2.08 33.85
C GLY A 289 -16.63 -2.94 32.88
N GLY A 290 -16.41 -4.26 32.92
CA GLY A 290 -17.42 -5.31 32.71
C GLY A 290 -18.15 -5.48 31.37
N ALA A 291 -18.17 -4.49 30.47
CA ALA A 291 -18.97 -4.51 29.24
C ALA A 291 -18.13 -4.68 27.94
N ALA A 292 -16.86 -5.08 28.08
CA ALA A 292 -15.87 -5.05 26.99
C ALA A 292 -15.85 -6.29 26.07
N LEU A 293 -16.74 -7.27 26.27
CA LEU A 293 -16.78 -8.48 25.45
C LEU A 293 -17.89 -8.49 24.39
N ASP A 294 -18.83 -7.53 24.43
CA ASP A 294 -19.94 -7.48 23.46
C ASP A 294 -19.59 -6.71 22.17
N ASP A 295 -18.58 -5.82 22.18
CA ASP A 295 -18.09 -5.10 20.98
C ASP A 295 -16.93 -5.85 20.27
N ALA A 296 -16.56 -7.04 20.76
CA ALA A 296 -15.57 -7.92 20.15
C ALA A 296 -15.99 -8.46 18.76
N GLY A 297 -17.24 -8.24 18.34
CA GLY A 297 -17.76 -8.65 17.04
C GLY A 297 -17.37 -7.74 15.86
N THR A 298 -16.91 -6.51 16.11
CA THR A 298 -16.71 -5.49 15.07
C THR A 298 -15.26 -5.34 14.60
N SER A 299 -14.26 -5.74 15.40
CA SER A 299 -12.83 -5.62 15.06
C SER A 299 -12.16 -6.97 14.89
N VAL A 300 -11.34 -7.11 13.85
CA VAL A 300 -10.48 -8.29 13.68
C VAL A 300 -9.43 -8.34 14.80
N MET A 301 -9.29 -9.49 15.46
CA MET A 301 -8.19 -9.77 16.40
C MET A 301 -7.10 -10.57 15.67
N PRO A 302 -5.99 -9.95 15.24
CA PRO A 302 -5.03 -10.58 14.33
C PRO A 302 -4.47 -11.94 14.77
N ASN A 303 -4.24 -12.12 16.07
CA ASN A 303 -3.70 -13.37 16.65
C ASN A 303 -4.80 -14.39 17.02
N LEU A 304 -6.06 -13.94 17.10
CA LEU A 304 -7.20 -14.73 17.59
C LEU A 304 -8.35 -14.72 16.57
N LEU A 305 -8.05 -15.04 15.31
CA LEU A 305 -9.07 -15.09 14.27
C LEU A 305 -10.13 -16.16 14.59
N ARG A 306 -11.41 -15.80 14.42
CA ARG A 306 -12.56 -16.71 14.56
C ARG A 306 -12.55 -17.76 13.46
N LYS A 307 -13.28 -18.86 13.65
CA LYS A 307 -13.38 -19.96 12.68
C LYS A 307 -13.77 -19.44 11.29
N GLU A 308 -14.80 -18.60 11.23
CA GLU A 308 -15.34 -18.04 9.98
C GLU A 308 -14.30 -17.18 9.26
N GLN A 309 -13.46 -16.45 10.01
CA GLN A 309 -12.41 -15.61 9.47
C GLN A 309 -11.27 -16.45 8.87
N ARG A 310 -10.91 -17.58 9.49
CA ARG A 310 -9.89 -18.51 8.97
C ARG A 310 -10.38 -19.18 7.70
N GLU A 311 -11.62 -19.66 7.71
CA GLU A 311 -12.29 -20.25 6.55
C GLU A 311 -12.39 -19.24 5.40
N TRP A 312 -12.72 -17.98 5.70
CA TRP A 312 -12.79 -16.90 4.72
C TRP A 312 -11.42 -16.66 4.05
N LEU A 313 -10.35 -16.56 4.84
CA LEU A 313 -8.99 -16.39 4.32
C LEU A 313 -8.53 -17.59 3.48
N LEU A 314 -8.89 -18.82 3.89
CA LEU A 314 -8.59 -20.04 3.13
C LEU A 314 -9.26 -20.01 1.75
N GLU A 315 -10.56 -19.73 1.70
CA GLU A 315 -11.29 -19.70 0.44
C GLU A 315 -10.88 -18.50 -0.44
N MET A 316 -10.54 -17.35 0.15
CA MET A 316 -10.01 -16.20 -0.58
C MET A 316 -8.65 -16.51 -1.23
N GLU A 317 -7.76 -17.25 -0.55
CA GLU A 317 -6.48 -17.66 -1.14
C GLU A 317 -6.69 -18.53 -2.39
N TRP A 318 -7.63 -19.47 -2.36
CA TRP A 318 -7.98 -20.28 -3.53
C TRP A 318 -8.54 -19.43 -4.67
N ALA A 319 -9.48 -18.53 -4.39
CA ALA A 319 -10.07 -17.66 -5.40
C ALA A 319 -9.03 -16.71 -6.03
N GLN A 320 -8.13 -16.13 -5.23
CA GLN A 320 -7.06 -15.27 -5.73
C GLN A 320 -6.03 -16.04 -6.55
N ARG A 321 -5.74 -17.29 -6.17
CA ARG A 321 -4.86 -18.17 -6.94
C ARG A 321 -5.42 -18.44 -8.33
N ALA A 322 -6.69 -18.84 -8.42
CA ALA A 322 -7.39 -19.03 -9.69
C ALA A 322 -7.41 -17.74 -10.51
N PHE A 323 -7.68 -16.60 -9.87
CA PHE A 323 -7.68 -15.29 -10.52
C PHE A 323 -6.32 -14.94 -11.11
N LEU A 324 -5.23 -15.12 -10.37
CA LEU A 324 -3.89 -14.80 -10.85
C LEU A 324 -3.51 -15.66 -12.08
N GLU A 325 -3.85 -16.94 -12.05
CA GLU A 325 -3.61 -17.82 -13.21
C GLU A 325 -4.42 -17.38 -14.43
N SER A 326 -5.70 -17.03 -14.25
CA SER A 326 -6.58 -16.49 -15.29
C SER A 326 -6.10 -15.16 -15.87
N TYR A 327 -5.66 -14.24 -15.00
CA TYR A 327 -5.06 -12.96 -15.38
C TYR A 327 -3.79 -13.15 -16.23
N MET A 328 -2.90 -14.06 -15.80
CA MET A 328 -1.68 -14.36 -16.55
C MET A 328 -1.99 -14.99 -17.90
N LEU A 329 -2.93 -15.93 -17.96
CA LEU A 329 -3.36 -16.56 -19.21
C LEU A 329 -3.99 -15.55 -20.17
N ALA A 330 -4.82 -14.62 -19.67
CA ALA A 330 -5.41 -13.57 -20.48
C ALA A 330 -4.36 -12.64 -21.12
N ILE A 331 -3.21 -12.45 -20.47
CA ILE A 331 -2.07 -11.71 -21.05
C ILE A 331 -1.35 -12.55 -22.10
N ILE A 332 -1.01 -13.79 -21.76
CA ILE A 332 -0.30 -14.73 -22.63
C ILE A 332 -1.06 -14.96 -23.94
N ASP A 333 -2.39 -15.04 -23.87
CA ASP A 333 -3.26 -15.31 -25.01
C ASP A 333 -3.55 -14.10 -25.90
N ASN A 334 -3.09 -12.90 -25.51
CA ASN A 334 -3.28 -11.66 -26.26
C ASN A 334 -1.94 -10.93 -26.54
N PRO A 335 -0.95 -11.61 -27.17
CA PRO A 335 0.41 -11.09 -27.29
C PRO A 335 0.50 -9.79 -28.10
N ALA A 336 -0.30 -9.63 -29.16
CA ALA A 336 -0.29 -8.43 -30.00
C ALA A 336 -0.73 -7.15 -29.24
N ILE A 337 -1.48 -7.31 -28.16
CA ILE A 337 -1.89 -6.19 -27.31
C ILE A 337 -0.77 -5.90 -26.31
N PHE A 338 -0.30 -6.95 -25.63
CA PHE A 338 0.62 -6.81 -24.50
C PHE A 338 2.09 -6.65 -24.89
N GLU A 339 2.45 -6.86 -26.17
CA GLU A 339 3.77 -6.52 -26.71
C GLU A 339 4.11 -5.03 -26.56
N ASN A 340 3.10 -4.16 -26.49
CA ASN A 340 3.25 -2.71 -26.37
C ASN A 340 3.28 -2.22 -24.91
N VAL A 341 3.18 -3.13 -23.93
CA VAL A 341 3.25 -2.78 -22.51
C VAL A 341 4.70 -2.49 -22.13
N THR A 342 4.94 -1.25 -21.72
CA THR A 342 6.25 -0.75 -21.30
C THR A 342 6.40 -0.71 -19.79
N THR A 343 5.29 -0.78 -19.05
CA THR A 343 5.30 -0.64 -17.59
C THR A 343 4.43 -1.70 -16.91
N LEU A 344 4.99 -2.38 -15.91
CA LEU A 344 4.28 -3.32 -15.05
C LEU A 344 4.48 -2.94 -13.59
N ARG A 345 3.37 -2.76 -12.87
CA ARG A 345 3.35 -2.41 -11.44
C ARG A 345 2.62 -3.49 -10.63
N LEU A 346 3.38 -4.32 -9.93
CA LEU A 346 2.84 -5.18 -8.88
C LEU A 346 2.84 -4.35 -7.59
N ALA A 347 1.75 -3.62 -7.34
CA ALA A 347 1.66 -2.59 -6.31
C ALA A 347 1.64 -3.18 -4.90
N LYS A 348 1.00 -4.33 -4.73
CA LYS A 348 1.01 -5.12 -3.50
C LYS A 348 0.73 -6.57 -3.86
N LEU A 349 1.72 -7.44 -3.72
CA LEU A 349 1.57 -8.87 -4.02
C LEU A 349 1.91 -9.69 -2.78
N SER A 350 0.98 -10.51 -2.28
CA SER A 350 1.29 -11.47 -1.20
C SER A 350 2.40 -12.44 -1.61
N SER A 351 3.31 -12.73 -0.69
CA SER A 351 4.53 -13.49 -0.99
C SER A 351 4.27 -14.91 -1.52
N SER A 352 3.15 -15.54 -1.12
CA SER A 352 2.70 -16.85 -1.60
C SER A 352 2.43 -16.91 -3.10
N PHE A 353 2.16 -15.77 -3.75
CA PHE A 353 1.88 -15.69 -5.19
C PHE A 353 3.14 -15.50 -6.05
N LEU A 354 4.29 -15.19 -5.45
CA LEU A 354 5.56 -15.02 -6.18
C LEU A 354 5.95 -16.24 -7.04
N PRO A 355 5.77 -17.50 -6.59
CA PRO A 355 6.07 -18.67 -7.43
C PRO A 355 5.16 -18.78 -8.66
N ILE A 356 3.91 -18.32 -8.57
CA ILE A 356 2.95 -18.38 -9.68
C ILE A 356 3.35 -17.35 -10.73
N ILE A 357 3.57 -16.10 -10.33
CA ILE A 357 3.96 -15.02 -11.26
C ILE A 357 5.37 -15.21 -11.82
N ALA A 358 6.22 -16.03 -11.18
CA ALA A 358 7.54 -16.40 -11.68
C ALA A 358 7.51 -17.35 -12.90
N ARG A 359 6.34 -17.81 -13.36
CA ARG A 359 6.24 -18.65 -14.58
C ARG A 359 6.71 -17.87 -15.80
N GLN A 360 7.61 -18.48 -16.57
CA GLN A 360 8.26 -17.84 -17.71
C GLN A 360 7.29 -17.30 -18.78
N PRO A 361 6.22 -18.02 -19.19
CA PRO A 361 5.35 -17.57 -20.29
C PRO A 361 4.72 -16.18 -20.07
N PHE A 362 4.47 -15.81 -18.81
CA PHE A 362 3.93 -14.50 -18.47
C PHE A 362 4.92 -13.36 -18.78
N TRP A 363 6.20 -13.57 -18.50
CA TRP A 363 7.24 -12.57 -18.78
C TRP A 363 7.58 -12.53 -20.28
N ASP A 364 7.53 -13.68 -20.96
CA ASP A 364 7.72 -13.76 -22.41
C ASP A 364 6.62 -13.01 -23.19
N ALA A 365 5.42 -12.87 -22.61
CA ALA A 365 4.30 -12.10 -23.17
C ALA A 365 4.45 -10.57 -23.00
N LEU A 366 5.49 -10.09 -22.29
CA LEU A 366 5.76 -8.66 -22.04
C LEU A 366 7.17 -8.26 -22.53
N PRO A 367 7.47 -8.40 -23.84
CA PRO A 367 8.82 -8.22 -24.37
C PRO A 367 9.35 -6.78 -24.25
N SER A 368 8.47 -5.77 -24.37
CA SER A 368 8.84 -4.35 -24.37
C SER A 368 8.88 -3.71 -22.98
N LEU A 369 8.93 -4.52 -21.91
CA LEU A 369 8.87 -4.02 -20.54
C LEU A 369 10.14 -3.23 -20.17
N GLU A 370 9.99 -1.93 -19.91
CA GLU A 370 11.09 -1.02 -19.57
C GLU A 370 11.09 -0.60 -18.09
N ASP A 371 9.90 -0.44 -17.50
CA ASP A 371 9.68 0.03 -16.13
C ASP A 371 8.92 -1.02 -15.31
N LEU A 372 9.60 -1.59 -14.32
CA LEU A 372 9.08 -2.68 -13.50
C LEU A 372 9.07 -2.27 -12.03
N THR A 373 7.89 -2.30 -11.41
CA THR A 373 7.72 -2.18 -9.96
C THR A 373 7.20 -3.49 -9.38
N ILE A 374 7.89 -4.04 -8.38
CA ILE A 374 7.46 -5.22 -7.63
C ILE A 374 7.51 -4.93 -6.14
N HIS A 375 6.35 -4.73 -5.55
CA HIS A 375 6.19 -4.52 -4.11
C HIS A 375 5.44 -5.69 -3.49
N VAL A 376 6.06 -6.31 -2.48
CA VAL A 376 5.59 -7.56 -1.90
C VAL A 376 5.07 -7.34 -0.48
N SER A 377 3.94 -7.97 -0.16
CA SER A 377 3.44 -8.13 1.20
C SER A 377 3.89 -9.49 1.73
N PRO A 378 4.75 -9.57 2.74
CA PRO A 378 5.17 -10.85 3.33
C PRO A 378 4.01 -11.51 4.06
N ASP A 379 3.84 -12.82 3.88
CA ASP A 379 2.86 -13.59 4.64
C ASP A 379 3.38 -13.89 6.05
N TRP A 380 2.57 -13.60 7.06
CA TRP A 380 2.86 -13.86 8.48
C TRP A 380 2.31 -15.21 8.95
N ARG A 381 1.44 -15.80 8.14
CA ARG A 381 0.80 -17.08 8.39
C ARG A 381 0.46 -17.76 7.08
N ALA A 382 0.20 -19.05 7.14
CA ALA A 382 -0.46 -19.79 6.08
C ALA A 382 -1.82 -20.26 6.54
N VAL A 383 -2.68 -20.51 5.57
CA VAL A 383 -3.95 -21.20 5.72
C VAL A 383 -3.86 -22.53 4.98
N GLY A 384 -4.44 -23.57 5.56
CA GLY A 384 -4.53 -24.90 4.99
C GLY A 384 -5.74 -25.65 5.53
N LYS A 385 -5.95 -26.88 5.04
CA LYS A 385 -6.87 -27.82 5.67
C LYS A 385 -6.09 -28.72 6.61
N ASP A 386 -6.62 -28.96 7.81
CA ASP A 386 -6.11 -30.01 8.70
C ASP A 386 -6.53 -31.41 8.22
N ASP A 387 -6.10 -32.45 8.95
CA ASP A 387 -6.44 -33.84 8.67
C ASP A 387 -7.96 -34.12 8.71
N ALA A 388 -8.73 -33.26 9.37
CA ALA A 388 -10.18 -33.33 9.47
C ALA A 388 -10.90 -32.44 8.43
N GLY A 389 -10.16 -31.72 7.59
CA GLY A 389 -10.68 -30.85 6.53
C GLY A 389 -11.10 -29.45 6.99
N PHE A 390 -10.84 -29.06 8.24
CA PHE A 390 -11.10 -27.72 8.77
C PHE A 390 -9.99 -26.74 8.42
N ALA A 391 -10.33 -25.46 8.35
CA ALA A 391 -9.35 -24.40 8.09
C ALA A 391 -8.40 -24.23 9.29
N GLU A 392 -7.13 -24.57 9.08
CA GLU A 392 -6.05 -24.39 10.04
C GLU A 392 -5.16 -23.22 9.61
N MET A 393 -4.62 -22.50 10.60
CA MET A 393 -3.61 -21.47 10.38
C MET A 393 -2.29 -21.83 11.03
N THR A 394 -1.20 -21.67 10.28
CA THR A 394 0.15 -21.89 10.78
C THR A 394 0.94 -20.59 10.73
N ALA A 395 1.60 -20.22 11.83
CA ALA A 395 2.50 -19.06 11.84
C ALA A 395 3.66 -19.27 10.86
N LYS A 396 4.04 -18.20 10.15
CA LYS A 396 5.18 -18.19 9.23
C LYS A 396 6.15 -17.06 9.60
N ASN A 397 7.43 -17.32 9.39
CA ASN A 397 8.43 -16.26 9.45
C ASN A 397 8.32 -15.39 8.19
N PRO A 398 7.98 -14.10 8.31
CA PRO A 398 7.81 -13.21 7.16
C PRO A 398 9.10 -13.08 6.31
N SER A 399 10.29 -13.26 6.89
CA SER A 399 11.55 -13.25 6.14
C SER A 399 11.67 -14.36 5.11
N GLY A 400 10.86 -15.42 5.21
CA GLY A 400 10.77 -16.45 4.17
C GLY A 400 10.41 -15.87 2.79
N ALA A 401 9.70 -14.74 2.76
CA ALA A 401 9.38 -14.02 1.53
C ALA A 401 10.63 -13.54 0.77
N VAL A 402 11.74 -13.24 1.46
CA VAL A 402 13.01 -12.81 0.84
C VAL A 402 13.53 -13.87 -0.11
N THR A 403 13.46 -15.15 0.26
CA THR A 403 13.91 -16.27 -0.57
C THR A 403 13.09 -16.39 -1.86
N LEU A 404 11.77 -16.27 -1.76
CA LEU A 404 10.87 -16.33 -2.91
C LEU A 404 11.09 -15.15 -3.85
N PHE A 405 11.22 -13.94 -3.28
CA PHE A 405 11.39 -12.72 -4.07
C PHE A 405 12.77 -12.68 -4.74
N TYR A 406 13.83 -13.04 -4.03
CA TYR A 406 15.17 -13.21 -4.61
C TYR A 406 15.16 -14.21 -5.77
N GLY A 407 14.42 -15.33 -5.62
CA GLY A 407 14.25 -16.33 -6.67
C GLY A 407 13.63 -15.74 -7.95
N LEU A 408 12.54 -15.00 -7.82
CA LEU A 408 11.89 -14.29 -8.94
C LEU A 408 12.86 -13.30 -9.61
N LEU A 409 13.53 -12.45 -8.82
CA LEU A 409 14.44 -11.45 -9.34
C LEU A 409 15.62 -12.09 -10.09
N ARG A 410 16.22 -13.14 -9.53
CA ARG A 410 17.35 -13.84 -10.15
C ARG A 410 16.98 -14.55 -11.45
N GLN A 411 15.81 -15.19 -11.48
CA GLN A 411 15.40 -16.06 -12.60
C GLN A 411 14.71 -15.31 -13.73
N ARG A 412 14.01 -14.21 -13.44
CA ARG A 412 13.21 -13.46 -14.41
C ARG A 412 13.74 -12.06 -14.65
N VAL A 413 13.97 -11.27 -13.62
CA VAL A 413 14.23 -9.83 -13.78
C VAL A 413 15.68 -9.52 -14.13
N ALA A 414 16.65 -10.12 -13.41
CA ALA A 414 18.07 -9.86 -13.62
C ALA A 414 18.60 -10.17 -15.04
N PRO A 415 18.09 -11.20 -15.74
CA PRO A 415 18.45 -11.47 -17.14
C PRO A 415 17.78 -10.55 -18.17
N MET A 416 16.74 -9.77 -17.82
CA MET A 416 15.99 -8.99 -18.80
C MET A 416 16.79 -7.79 -19.29
N GLU A 417 16.97 -7.71 -20.61
CA GLU A 417 17.70 -6.61 -21.24
C GLU A 417 16.86 -5.36 -21.46
N SER A 418 15.55 -5.51 -21.58
CA SER A 418 14.58 -4.44 -21.81
C SER A 418 14.32 -3.58 -20.57
N VAL A 419 14.41 -4.17 -19.37
CA VAL A 419 14.12 -3.47 -18.10
C VAL A 419 15.24 -2.49 -17.76
N THR A 420 14.93 -1.20 -17.83
CA THR A 420 15.86 -0.10 -17.51
C THR A 420 15.56 0.55 -16.16
N LYS A 421 14.31 0.51 -15.70
CA LYS A 421 13.89 1.02 -14.39
C LYS A 421 13.32 -0.12 -13.56
N LEU A 422 13.86 -0.29 -12.36
CA LEU A 422 13.45 -1.34 -11.45
C LEU A 422 13.19 -0.76 -10.06
N ASN A 423 11.98 -0.91 -9.54
CA ASN A 423 11.61 -0.58 -8.17
C ASN A 423 11.17 -1.85 -7.44
N ILE A 424 11.89 -2.23 -6.39
CA ILE A 424 11.63 -3.43 -5.61
C ILE A 424 11.57 -3.09 -4.12
N GLY A 425 10.64 -3.70 -3.39
CA GLY A 425 10.46 -3.38 -1.98
C GLY A 425 9.32 -4.12 -1.29
N TRP A 426 9.09 -3.74 -0.05
CA TRP A 426 8.06 -4.32 0.82
C TRP A 426 6.94 -3.30 1.10
N VAL A 427 5.68 -3.74 1.14
CA VAL A 427 4.53 -2.84 1.40
C VAL A 427 4.20 -2.73 2.88
N SER A 428 4.52 -3.75 3.68
CA SER A 428 4.20 -3.80 5.11
C SER A 428 5.39 -3.43 6.00
N GLY A 429 5.12 -2.89 7.18
CA GLY A 429 6.16 -2.51 8.15
C GLY A 429 6.87 -1.21 7.75
N GLY A 430 7.88 -0.84 8.55
CA GLY A 430 8.65 0.39 8.36
C GLY A 430 7.85 1.65 8.64
N GLU A 431 8.29 2.76 8.08
CA GLU A 431 7.74 4.10 8.37
C GLU A 431 6.35 4.34 7.77
N GLN A 432 6.02 3.61 6.70
CA GLN A 432 4.75 3.72 5.97
C GLN A 432 3.64 2.87 6.59
N ALA A 433 3.98 1.96 7.51
CA ALA A 433 2.98 1.21 8.26
C ALA A 433 2.25 2.10 9.27
N GLN A 434 1.08 1.62 9.71
CA GLN A 434 0.19 2.34 10.63
C GLN A 434 -0.03 1.52 11.91
N GLY A 435 -0.28 2.20 13.02
CA GLY A 435 -0.46 1.57 14.32
C GLY A 435 0.83 1.42 15.14
N LEU A 436 0.66 1.18 16.44
CA LEU A 436 1.71 1.14 17.45
C LEU A 436 2.68 -0.03 17.26
N PHE A 437 2.20 -1.16 16.74
CA PHE A 437 3.00 -2.36 16.57
C PHE A 437 3.63 -2.45 15.17
N ALA A 438 2.99 -1.89 14.15
CA ALA A 438 3.45 -2.01 12.77
C ALA A 438 4.41 -0.88 12.37
N ARG A 439 4.09 0.37 12.73
CA ARG A 439 4.89 1.53 12.35
C ARG A 439 6.28 1.43 12.97
N ASN A 440 7.30 1.76 12.17
CA ASN A 440 8.72 1.69 12.53
C ASN A 440 9.21 0.29 12.93
N ASN A 441 8.44 -0.77 12.67
CA ASN A 441 8.77 -2.14 13.00
C ASN A 441 8.68 -3.03 11.75
N HIS A 442 9.09 -4.28 11.89
CA HIS A 442 8.92 -5.32 10.87
C HIS A 442 9.57 -5.04 9.51
N LEU A 443 10.64 -4.24 9.47
CA LEU A 443 11.43 -4.05 8.25
C LEU A 443 12.10 -5.36 7.84
N LEU A 444 12.00 -5.70 6.56
CA LEU A 444 12.60 -6.91 6.00
C LEU A 444 13.91 -6.61 5.24
N PRO A 445 14.81 -7.60 5.12
CA PRO A 445 16.01 -7.45 4.30
C PRO A 445 15.66 -7.13 2.84
N SER A 446 16.54 -6.42 2.15
CA SER A 446 16.39 -6.20 0.71
C SER A 446 16.38 -7.53 -0.07
N PRO A 447 15.47 -7.71 -1.04
CA PRO A 447 15.31 -8.97 -1.78
C PRO A 447 16.42 -9.23 -2.82
N ILE A 448 17.45 -8.40 -2.86
CA ILE A 448 18.61 -8.53 -3.76
C ILE A 448 19.68 -9.48 -3.23
N THR A 449 19.55 -9.95 -1.99
CA THR A 449 20.47 -10.89 -1.35
C THR A 449 19.66 -12.07 -0.81
N GLN A 450 20.22 -13.28 -0.87
CA GLN A 450 19.57 -14.42 -0.23
C GLN A 450 19.41 -14.17 1.28
N LEU A 451 18.36 -14.71 1.88
CA LEU A 451 18.05 -14.51 3.29
C LEU A 451 19.25 -14.89 4.20
N GLU A 452 19.88 -16.03 3.91
CA GLU A 452 21.04 -16.53 4.65
C GLU A 452 22.27 -15.60 4.59
N HIS A 453 22.41 -14.85 3.49
CA HIS A 453 23.51 -13.92 3.25
C HIS A 453 23.17 -12.49 3.66
N SER A 454 21.94 -12.20 4.07
CA SER A 454 21.49 -10.85 4.42
C SER A 454 22.23 -10.26 5.62
N THR A 455 22.88 -11.11 6.44
CA THR A 455 23.69 -10.70 7.60
C THR A 455 25.18 -11.02 7.43
N ALA A 456 25.59 -11.47 6.24
CA ALA A 456 26.98 -11.82 5.97
C ALA A 456 27.86 -10.57 5.90
N ALA A 457 29.13 -10.72 6.29
CA ALA A 457 30.12 -9.64 6.24
C ALA A 457 30.71 -9.39 4.83
N GLY A 458 30.38 -10.24 3.85
CA GLY A 458 30.93 -10.17 2.49
C GLY A 458 30.14 -9.26 1.54
N THR A 459 30.79 -8.79 0.48
CA THR A 459 30.23 -7.87 -0.53
C THR A 459 29.73 -8.57 -1.80
N HIS A 460 29.90 -9.89 -1.92
CA HIS A 460 29.72 -10.64 -3.18
C HIS A 460 28.35 -11.31 -3.36
N PHE A 461 27.41 -11.11 -2.44
CA PHE A 461 26.15 -11.86 -2.38
C PHE A 461 24.96 -11.14 -3.03
N SER A 462 25.15 -9.93 -3.54
CA SER A 462 24.08 -9.12 -4.14
C SER A 462 23.84 -9.51 -5.61
N LEU A 463 22.56 -9.53 -6.02
CA LEU A 463 22.19 -9.63 -7.43
C LEU A 463 22.74 -8.44 -8.22
N VAL A 464 23.20 -8.73 -9.44
CA VAL A 464 23.68 -7.73 -10.38
C VAL A 464 22.71 -7.61 -11.55
N PHE A 465 22.14 -6.43 -11.71
CA PHE A 465 21.24 -6.06 -12.79
C PHE A 465 22.03 -5.37 -13.89
N LYS A 466 22.43 -6.12 -14.91
CA LYS A 466 23.36 -5.62 -15.95
C LYS A 466 22.80 -4.45 -16.77
N HIS A 467 21.49 -4.49 -17.04
CA HIS A 467 20.81 -3.59 -17.98
C HIS A 467 20.03 -2.47 -17.29
N VAL A 468 19.75 -2.61 -15.99
CA VAL A 468 19.01 -1.61 -15.20
C VAL A 468 19.85 -0.34 -15.07
N GLU A 469 19.26 0.78 -15.46
CA GLU A 469 19.85 2.11 -15.34
C GLU A 469 19.45 2.76 -14.02
N HIS A 470 18.19 2.61 -13.61
CA HIS A 470 17.64 3.18 -12.38
C HIS A 470 17.12 2.08 -11.46
N LEU A 471 17.80 1.88 -10.32
CA LEU A 471 17.39 0.91 -9.31
C LEU A 471 16.84 1.63 -8.09
N THR A 472 15.64 1.26 -7.64
CA THR A 472 15.02 1.74 -6.41
C THR A 472 14.81 0.58 -5.44
N LEU A 473 15.33 0.72 -4.22
CA LEU A 473 15.08 -0.20 -3.11
C LEU A 473 14.17 0.51 -2.10
N SER A 474 12.96 -0.03 -1.92
CA SER A 474 11.91 0.60 -1.11
C SER A 474 11.61 -0.20 0.16
N ASN A 475 11.54 0.49 1.30
CA ASN A 475 11.06 -0.04 2.58
C ASN A 475 11.73 -1.35 3.02
N CYS A 476 13.06 -1.42 2.90
CA CYS A 476 13.84 -2.58 3.28
C CYS A 476 15.11 -2.18 4.04
N TRP A 477 15.81 -3.16 4.61
CA TRP A 477 17.12 -2.93 5.22
C TRP A 477 18.24 -3.70 4.53
N VAL A 478 19.47 -3.18 4.63
CA VAL A 478 20.71 -3.87 4.21
C VAL A 478 21.86 -3.61 5.19
N THR A 479 22.89 -4.45 5.13
CA THR A 479 24.17 -4.24 5.82
C THR A 479 25.14 -3.40 4.97
N PRO A 480 26.19 -2.78 5.58
CA PRO A 480 27.18 -1.98 4.86
C PRO A 480 27.89 -2.74 3.74
N PRO A 481 28.37 -3.98 3.97
CA PRO A 481 28.99 -4.77 2.92
C PRO A 481 28.05 -5.03 1.73
N THR A 482 26.77 -5.29 1.98
CA THR A 482 25.79 -5.51 0.90
C THR A 482 25.62 -4.26 0.04
N LEU A 483 25.47 -3.08 0.66
CA LEU A 483 25.26 -1.83 -0.06
C LEU A 483 26.49 -1.41 -0.87
N GLU A 484 27.69 -1.56 -0.30
CA GLU A 484 28.93 -1.39 -1.07
C GLU A 484 29.04 -2.41 -2.21
N GLY A 485 28.64 -3.66 -1.96
CA GLY A 485 28.59 -4.73 -2.94
C GLY A 485 27.68 -4.43 -4.12
N ILE A 486 26.56 -3.74 -3.90
CA ILE A 486 25.68 -3.28 -4.99
C ILE A 486 26.45 -2.31 -5.88
N VAL A 487 27.05 -1.26 -5.32
CA VAL A 487 27.72 -0.23 -6.13
C VAL A 487 28.95 -0.79 -6.82
N LYS A 488 29.75 -1.59 -6.13
CA LYS A 488 30.94 -2.27 -6.69
C LYS A 488 30.55 -3.28 -7.77
N GLY A 489 29.54 -4.11 -7.53
CA GLY A 489 29.06 -5.14 -8.46
C GLY A 489 28.44 -4.57 -9.73
N HIS A 490 27.84 -3.38 -9.67
CA HIS A 490 27.24 -2.69 -10.81
C HIS A 490 28.20 -1.69 -11.49
N GLY A 491 29.46 -1.57 -11.06
CA GLY A 491 30.38 -0.55 -11.58
C GLY A 491 30.59 -0.61 -13.10
N VAL A 492 30.58 -1.82 -13.67
CA VAL A 492 30.70 -2.08 -15.12
C VAL A 492 29.34 -2.22 -15.83
N CYS A 493 28.23 -2.10 -15.09
CA CYS A 493 26.87 -2.23 -15.61
C CYS A 493 26.29 -0.87 -16.02
N LYS A 494 25.04 -0.84 -16.52
CA LYS A 494 24.40 0.40 -16.99
C LYS A 494 23.83 1.30 -15.89
N MET A 495 23.98 0.93 -14.62
CA MET A 495 23.36 1.65 -13.50
C MET A 495 23.88 3.09 -13.39
N LYS A 496 22.98 4.06 -13.58
CA LYS A 496 23.21 5.50 -13.51
C LYS A 496 22.65 6.10 -12.22
N LYS A 497 21.55 5.55 -11.70
CA LYS A 497 20.87 6.04 -10.51
C LYS A 497 20.52 4.90 -9.57
N LEU A 498 20.86 5.08 -8.29
CA LEU A 498 20.40 4.22 -7.20
C LEU A 498 19.61 5.07 -6.19
N THR A 499 18.35 4.71 -5.99
CA THR A 499 17.44 5.33 -5.03
C THR A 499 17.22 4.39 -3.86
N LEU A 500 17.44 4.89 -2.64
CA LEU A 500 17.10 4.21 -1.40
C LEU A 500 15.90 4.94 -0.79
N ASP A 501 14.75 4.28 -0.72
CA ASP A 501 13.49 4.83 -0.24
C ASP A 501 13.04 4.13 1.04
N SER A 502 12.77 4.91 2.09
CA SER A 502 12.33 4.41 3.39
C SER A 502 13.31 3.39 3.99
N PHE A 503 14.60 3.59 3.72
CA PHE A 503 15.61 2.55 3.82
C PHE A 503 16.28 2.48 5.19
N GLY A 504 16.44 1.28 5.73
CA GLY A 504 17.13 1.02 7.00
C GLY A 504 18.53 0.47 6.80
N HIS A 505 19.52 1.04 7.46
CA HIS A 505 20.84 0.45 7.52
C HIS A 505 21.06 -0.31 8.82
N ALA A 506 21.41 -1.59 8.76
CA ALA A 506 21.84 -2.34 9.93
C ALA A 506 23.32 -2.02 10.22
N PRO A 507 23.73 -1.83 11.48
CA PRO A 507 25.14 -1.79 11.88
C PRO A 507 25.95 -2.96 11.30
N GLY A 508 27.26 -2.79 11.14
CA GLY A 508 28.15 -3.90 10.76
C GLY A 508 28.15 -5.04 11.80
N PRO A 509 28.38 -6.30 11.38
CA PRO A 509 28.53 -7.42 12.32
C PRO A 509 29.71 -7.16 13.27
N PHE A 510 29.78 -7.88 14.40
CA PHE A 510 30.98 -7.89 15.26
C PHE A 510 32.20 -8.39 14.46
N GLY A 511 32.85 -7.50 13.72
CA GLY A 511 34.22 -7.66 13.28
C GLY A 511 35.14 -7.31 14.44
N ASN A 512 36.33 -7.91 14.47
CA ASN A 512 37.43 -7.47 15.32
C ASN A 512 37.81 -6.02 14.96
N ALA A 513 36.98 -5.03 15.32
CA ALA A 513 37.39 -3.65 15.25
C ALA A 513 38.57 -3.50 16.23
N PRO A 514 39.72 -2.93 15.82
CA PRO A 514 40.61 -2.35 16.80
C PRO A 514 39.74 -1.42 17.63
N GLY A 515 39.80 -1.57 18.96
CA GLY A 515 38.82 -0.99 19.87
C GLY A 515 38.44 0.44 19.50
N VAL A 516 37.17 0.79 19.71
CA VAL A 516 36.65 2.17 19.71
C VAL A 516 37.81 3.10 20.03
N PRO A 517 38.25 4.01 19.13
CA PRO A 517 39.33 4.91 19.45
C PRO A 517 38.92 5.55 20.76
N ALA A 518 39.68 5.28 21.83
CA ALA A 518 39.44 5.89 23.11
C ALA A 518 39.23 7.37 22.85
N LEU A 519 38.12 7.95 23.34
CA LEU A 519 37.87 9.38 23.29
C LEU A 519 39.20 10.08 23.50
N SER A 520 39.74 10.69 22.45
CA SER A 520 41.04 11.33 22.53
C SER A 520 40.90 12.42 23.58
N THR A 521 41.46 12.19 24.76
CA THR A 521 41.46 13.09 25.91
C THR A 521 42.31 14.34 25.68
N ASN A 522 42.73 14.60 24.44
CA ASN A 522 43.38 15.82 24.02
C ASN A 522 42.38 16.66 23.22
N GLY A 523 41.99 17.81 23.78
CA GLY A 523 40.98 18.75 23.26
C GLY A 523 41.34 19.45 21.95
N SER A 524 41.62 18.69 20.90
CA SER A 524 41.44 19.14 19.51
C SER A 524 40.06 18.69 19.08
N LEU A 525 39.13 19.62 18.86
CA LEU A 525 37.83 19.31 18.27
C LEU A 525 38.09 18.64 16.91
N ALA A 526 37.97 17.31 16.84
CA ALA A 526 38.18 16.59 15.60
C ALA A 526 37.22 17.14 14.55
N HIS A 527 37.74 17.50 13.37
CA HIS A 527 36.94 18.05 12.29
C HIS A 527 35.81 17.07 11.93
N TRP A 528 34.63 17.59 11.55
CA TRP A 528 33.43 16.78 11.27
C TRP A 528 33.60 15.75 10.13
N THR A 529 34.72 15.81 9.39
CA THR A 529 35.12 14.84 8.35
C THR A 529 35.95 13.66 8.86
N ALA A 530 36.43 13.67 10.10
CA ALA A 530 37.30 12.63 10.66
C ALA A 530 36.56 11.65 11.60
N ASP A 531 37.18 10.49 11.88
CA ASP A 531 36.82 9.47 12.88
C ASP A 531 35.36 8.96 12.88
N HIS A 532 34.78 8.76 11.69
CA HIS A 532 33.48 8.08 11.56
C HIS A 532 33.63 6.57 11.71
N ARG A 533 32.66 5.92 12.39
CA ARG A 533 32.68 4.46 12.57
C ARG A 533 32.55 3.76 11.22
N GLU A 534 33.27 2.66 11.03
CA GLU A 534 33.08 1.77 9.88
C GLU A 534 31.61 1.32 9.80
N GLY A 535 31.04 1.40 8.60
CA GLY A 535 29.62 1.09 8.37
C GLY A 535 28.62 2.14 8.88
N SER A 536 29.07 3.30 9.34
CA SER A 536 28.19 4.46 9.54
C SER A 536 27.73 5.06 8.20
N TRP A 537 26.64 5.83 8.20
CA TRP A 537 26.18 6.53 6.99
C TRP A 537 27.25 7.42 6.36
N PRO A 538 27.97 8.28 7.11
CA PRO A 538 29.01 9.11 6.50
C PRO A 538 30.18 8.29 5.95
N HIS A 539 30.58 7.20 6.62
CA HIS A 539 31.59 6.27 6.08
C HIS A 539 31.12 5.63 4.77
N LEU A 540 29.90 5.11 4.76
CA LEU A 540 29.34 4.41 3.61
C LEU A 540 29.14 5.35 2.42
N ILE A 541 28.53 6.52 2.63
CA ILE A 541 28.35 7.52 1.57
C ILE A 541 29.71 7.96 1.03
N ASN A 542 30.71 8.17 1.87
CA ASN A 542 32.06 8.49 1.40
C ASN A 542 32.67 7.40 0.49
N SER A 543 32.41 6.12 0.81
CA SER A 543 32.84 4.94 0.04
C SER A 543 32.10 4.82 -1.31
N ILE A 544 30.77 5.01 -1.31
CA ILE A 544 29.93 4.75 -2.49
C ILE A 544 29.58 5.99 -3.33
N SER A 545 29.90 7.20 -2.85
CA SER A 545 29.51 8.46 -3.49
C SER A 545 30.06 8.57 -4.92
N PRO A 546 29.18 8.83 -5.92
CA PRO A 546 29.60 9.17 -7.27
C PRO A 546 30.12 10.61 -7.38
N GLY A 547 29.87 11.44 -6.36
CA GLY A 547 30.24 12.86 -6.30
C GLY A 547 31.30 13.14 -5.23
N ALA A 548 31.09 14.21 -4.45
CA ALA A 548 32.02 14.66 -3.42
C ALA A 548 32.24 13.61 -2.32
N THR A 549 33.47 13.57 -1.80
CA THR A 549 33.92 12.79 -0.64
C THR A 549 34.54 13.71 0.39
N PHE A 550 34.83 13.20 1.58
CA PHE A 550 35.48 13.98 2.65
C PHE A 550 36.80 14.64 2.21
N ASN A 551 37.53 14.02 1.27
CA ASN A 551 38.77 14.59 0.71
C ASN A 551 38.54 15.93 -0.02
N ASN A 552 37.32 16.20 -0.51
CA ASN A 552 36.97 17.48 -1.13
C ASN A 552 36.80 18.63 -0.12
N PHE A 553 36.61 18.31 1.17
CA PHE A 553 36.29 19.29 2.23
C PHE A 553 37.43 19.51 3.22
N ASN A 554 38.46 18.66 3.21
CA ASN A 554 39.68 18.89 3.97
C ASN A 554 40.52 19.95 3.24
N GLY A 555 40.34 21.24 3.58
CA GLY A 555 41.04 22.35 2.94
C GLY A 555 42.56 22.20 2.98
N THR A 556 43.23 22.41 1.83
CA THR A 556 44.62 22.87 1.54
C THR A 556 45.77 22.67 2.56
N ASN A 557 45.67 21.75 3.51
CA ASN A 557 46.69 21.38 4.49
C ASN A 557 46.88 19.86 4.56
N SER A 558 46.50 19.13 3.50
CA SER A 558 46.93 17.75 3.32
C SER A 558 48.40 17.76 2.92
N ASP A 559 49.24 17.35 3.87
CA ASP A 559 50.57 16.83 3.60
C ASP A 559 50.50 15.92 2.35
N PRO A 560 51.25 16.23 1.27
CA PRO A 560 51.27 15.44 0.03
C PRO A 560 51.52 13.95 0.29
N SER A 561 52.14 13.59 1.41
CA SER A 561 52.43 12.20 1.81
C SER A 561 51.19 11.38 2.17
N ARG A 562 50.07 12.00 2.58
CA ARG A 562 48.85 11.30 3.03
C ARG A 562 47.90 10.94 1.89
N ASN A 563 48.07 11.57 0.72
CA ASN A 563 47.25 11.34 -0.48
C ASN A 563 47.68 10.08 -1.29
N HIS A 564 48.71 9.34 -0.86
CA HIS A 564 49.33 8.29 -1.68
C HIS A 564 48.86 6.85 -1.41
N ASN A 565 47.95 6.62 -0.44
CA ASN A 565 47.60 5.25 -0.02
C ASN A 565 46.11 4.89 -0.09
N GLU A 566 45.25 5.69 -0.73
CA GLU A 566 43.87 5.25 -1.00
C GLU A 566 43.79 4.48 -2.32
N PRO A 567 43.19 3.27 -2.34
CA PRO A 567 43.03 2.51 -3.56
C PRO A 567 42.20 3.33 -4.58
N PRO A 568 42.56 3.31 -5.87
CA PRO A 568 41.81 4.02 -6.90
C PRO A 568 40.34 3.58 -6.85
N LYS A 569 39.42 4.55 -6.81
CA LYS A 569 37.99 4.26 -6.77
C LYS A 569 37.62 3.33 -7.93
N PRO A 570 36.82 2.27 -7.69
CA PRO A 570 36.37 1.41 -8.77
C PRO A 570 35.59 2.24 -9.78
N ALA A 571 35.88 2.01 -11.06
CA ALA A 571 35.17 2.66 -12.15
C ALA A 571 33.67 2.33 -12.04
N THR A 572 32.84 3.36 -11.93
CA THR A 572 31.39 3.24 -11.81
C THR A 572 30.67 4.17 -12.79
N ASN A 573 29.61 3.64 -13.40
CA ASN A 573 28.68 4.41 -14.23
C ASN A 573 27.64 5.19 -13.42
N LEU A 574 27.61 4.99 -12.10
CA LEU A 574 26.72 5.67 -11.18
C LEU A 574 26.96 7.19 -11.25
N ARG A 575 25.87 7.94 -11.46
CA ARG A 575 25.86 9.40 -11.56
C ARG A 575 25.08 10.04 -10.42
N GLU A 576 24.07 9.34 -9.89
CA GLU A 576 23.17 9.86 -8.88
C GLU A 576 22.90 8.81 -7.80
N LEU A 577 23.07 9.23 -6.54
CA LEU A 577 22.53 8.55 -5.36
C LEU A 577 21.41 9.40 -4.78
N GLU A 578 20.22 8.83 -4.65
CA GLU A 578 19.06 9.49 -4.03
C GLU A 578 18.67 8.76 -2.75
N PHE A 579 18.53 9.53 -1.67
CA PHE A 579 18.06 9.06 -0.38
C PHE A 579 16.70 9.70 -0.10
N ILE A 580 15.71 8.87 0.20
CA ILE A 580 14.37 9.27 0.60
C ILE A 580 14.12 8.63 1.95
N SER A 581 14.08 9.43 3.02
CA SER A 581 13.84 8.96 4.39
C SER A 581 14.70 7.76 4.81
N CYS A 582 16.02 7.89 4.66
CA CYS A 582 17.00 6.86 5.03
C CYS A 582 17.46 7.02 6.47
N GLY A 583 17.74 5.92 7.17
CA GLY A 583 18.23 5.96 8.55
C GLY A 583 18.74 4.61 9.02
N TYR A 584 18.90 4.43 10.32
CA TYR A 584 19.35 3.14 10.88
C TYR A 584 18.17 2.20 11.17
N ALA A 585 18.43 0.90 11.08
CA ALA A 585 17.53 -0.16 11.51
C ALA A 585 18.22 -1.05 12.55
N LEU A 586 17.54 -1.30 13.67
CA LEU A 586 17.96 -2.22 14.71
C LEU A 586 17.43 -3.62 14.39
N LEU A 587 18.32 -4.60 14.34
CA LEU A 587 17.97 -6.00 14.13
C LEU A 587 17.85 -6.73 15.46
N GLN A 588 16.92 -7.68 15.55
CA GLN A 588 16.78 -8.51 16.75
C GLN A 588 17.97 -9.47 16.98
N GLN A 589 18.87 -9.61 16.01
CA GLN A 589 19.99 -10.54 16.05
C GLN A 589 21.18 -10.02 16.87
N ALA A 590 21.71 -10.87 17.76
CA ALA A 590 22.80 -10.53 18.68
C ALA A 590 24.21 -10.43 18.05
N SER A 591 24.36 -10.63 16.74
CA SER A 591 25.67 -10.67 16.06
C SER A 591 26.16 -9.32 15.52
N PHE A 592 25.42 -8.24 15.78
CA PHE A 592 25.73 -6.89 15.31
C PHE A 592 26.12 -5.99 16.47
N ASP A 593 27.17 -5.16 16.27
CA ASP A 593 27.51 -4.11 17.23
C ASP A 593 26.55 -2.94 17.06
N GLN A 594 25.46 -3.01 17.82
CA GLN A 594 24.39 -2.02 17.83
C GLN A 594 24.50 -1.07 19.04
N THR A 595 25.61 -1.11 19.78
CA THR A 595 25.80 -0.36 21.05
C THR A 595 25.71 1.15 20.86
N ALA A 596 26.26 1.67 19.75
CA ALA A 596 26.17 3.09 19.38
C ALA A 596 24.73 3.56 19.07
N LEU A 597 23.82 2.63 18.78
CA LEU A 597 22.40 2.91 18.52
C LEU A 597 21.50 2.57 19.72
N GLN A 598 22.01 1.85 20.72
CA GLN A 598 21.26 1.37 21.90
C GLN A 598 20.92 2.46 22.94
N GLY A 599 21.25 3.74 22.67
CA GLY A 599 20.97 4.87 23.57
C GLY A 599 19.71 5.68 23.25
N VAL A 600 18.96 5.36 22.18
CA VAL A 600 17.86 6.23 21.68
C VAL A 600 16.56 5.46 21.44
N VAL A 601 16.16 4.61 22.40
CA VAL A 601 14.85 3.96 22.36
C VAL A 601 13.80 4.99 22.80
N HIS A 602 12.95 5.41 21.87
CA HIS A 602 11.79 6.22 22.21
C HIS A 602 10.95 5.48 23.24
N THR A 603 10.76 6.10 24.41
CA THR A 603 9.84 5.58 25.43
C THR A 603 8.46 6.16 25.15
N PRO A 604 7.46 5.32 24.79
CA PRO A 604 6.12 5.82 24.55
C PRO A 604 5.52 6.42 25.83
N SER A 605 4.54 7.31 25.67
CA SER A 605 3.83 7.90 26.80
C SER A 605 3.17 6.83 27.69
N ALA A 606 2.80 7.19 28.93
CA ALA A 606 2.08 6.27 29.82
C ALA A 606 0.82 5.67 29.17
N TRP A 607 0.11 6.47 28.38
CA TRP A 607 -1.07 6.03 27.63
C TRP A 607 -0.72 4.99 26.56
N PHE A 608 0.28 5.26 25.71
CA PHE A 608 0.69 4.32 24.66
C PHE A 608 1.23 3.02 25.25
N ARG A 609 1.95 3.06 26.37
CA ARG A 609 2.40 1.84 27.07
C ARG A 609 1.21 1.01 27.60
N ALA A 610 0.21 1.66 28.20
CA ALA A 610 -0.99 0.97 28.67
C ALA A 610 -1.76 0.33 27.49
N ARG A 611 -1.94 1.07 26.40
CA ARG A 611 -2.54 0.56 25.15
C ARG A 611 -1.74 -0.63 24.59
N GLN A 612 -0.41 -0.53 24.54
CA GLN A 612 0.46 -1.62 24.08
C GLN A 612 0.24 -2.89 24.90
N LEU A 613 0.17 -2.79 26.24
CA LEU A 613 -0.04 -3.93 27.12
C LEU A 613 -1.40 -4.63 26.87
N VAL A 614 -2.45 -3.85 26.58
CA VAL A 614 -3.79 -4.38 26.29
C VAL A 614 -3.85 -5.05 24.92
N LEU A 615 -3.21 -4.45 23.91
CA LEU A 615 -3.27 -4.93 22.53
C LEU A 615 -2.31 -6.10 22.24
N LYS A 616 -1.18 -6.18 22.95
CA LYS A 616 -0.14 -7.19 22.71
C LYS A 616 -0.66 -8.63 22.52
N PRO A 617 -1.53 -9.20 23.39
CA PRO A 617 -1.97 -10.59 23.22
C PRO A 617 -2.83 -10.84 21.98
N VAL A 618 -3.48 -9.81 21.43
CA VAL A 618 -4.35 -9.92 20.26
C VAL A 618 -3.65 -9.59 18.94
N MET A 619 -2.46 -8.99 18.99
CA MET A 619 -1.65 -8.64 17.82
C MET A 619 -0.75 -9.78 17.37
N LEU A 620 -0.39 -9.80 16.08
CA LEU A 620 0.57 -10.79 15.55
C LEU A 620 1.94 -10.59 16.19
N GLU A 621 2.59 -11.70 16.54
CA GLU A 621 3.97 -11.72 17.02
C GLU A 621 4.81 -12.66 16.15
N SER A 622 6.08 -12.32 15.97
CA SER A 622 7.03 -13.15 15.24
C SER A 622 8.35 -13.24 15.99
N LYS A 623 8.97 -14.43 15.96
CA LYS A 623 10.32 -14.69 16.47
C LYS A 623 11.38 -14.59 15.37
N ASP A 624 11.01 -14.02 14.23
CA ASP A 624 11.87 -13.89 13.07
C ASP A 624 13.00 -12.89 13.32
N ARG A 625 14.22 -13.44 13.42
CA ARG A 625 15.45 -12.69 13.71
C ARG A 625 15.84 -11.67 12.64
N PHE A 626 15.28 -11.75 11.44
CA PHE A 626 15.60 -10.85 10.32
C PHE A 626 14.70 -9.62 10.29
N LEU A 627 13.73 -9.51 11.20
CA LEU A 627 12.91 -8.31 11.31
C LEU A 627 13.71 -7.18 11.96
N GLY A 628 13.68 -6.03 11.31
CA GLY A 628 14.28 -4.78 11.76
C GLY A 628 13.24 -3.81 12.33
N SER A 629 13.71 -2.92 13.20
CA SER A 629 12.96 -1.76 13.69
C SER A 629 13.71 -0.47 13.36
N ILE A 630 13.02 0.59 12.97
CA ILE A 630 13.63 1.88 12.65
C ILE A 630 14.15 2.51 13.94
N VAL A 631 15.41 2.94 13.91
CA VAL A 631 16.01 3.73 15.00
C VAL A 631 15.69 5.20 14.74
N PRO A 632 14.96 5.88 15.64
CA PRO A 632 14.52 7.25 15.41
C PRO A 632 15.61 8.28 15.74
N ALA A 633 16.88 7.92 15.52
CA ALA A 633 18.02 8.80 15.76
C ALA A 633 19.23 8.46 14.90
N ILE A 634 20.02 9.50 14.62
CA ILE A 634 21.34 9.44 14.03
C ILE A 634 22.29 10.17 15.01
N PRO A 635 23.50 9.68 15.30
CA PRO A 635 24.44 10.40 16.16
C PRO A 635 24.72 11.82 15.64
N LEU A 636 24.81 12.82 16.53
CA LEU A 636 24.95 14.24 16.14
C LEU A 636 26.13 14.48 15.20
N ARG A 637 27.27 13.84 15.45
CA ARG A 637 28.46 13.94 14.58
C ARG A 637 28.20 13.43 13.16
N GLU A 638 27.39 12.39 13.02
CA GLU A 638 27.02 11.86 11.70
C GLU A 638 26.03 12.80 11.02
N GLN A 639 25.08 13.38 11.76
CA GLN A 639 24.15 14.39 11.24
C GLN A 639 24.91 15.59 10.66
N ASP A 640 25.88 16.14 11.42
CA ASP A 640 26.72 17.25 10.98
C ASP A 640 27.45 16.90 9.67
N ALA A 641 28.01 15.69 9.56
CA ALA A 641 28.67 15.24 8.35
C ALA A 641 27.70 15.12 7.15
N LEU A 642 26.52 14.55 7.35
CA LEU A 642 25.50 14.40 6.31
C LEU A 642 25.04 15.75 5.74
N THR A 643 24.81 16.73 6.62
CA THR A 643 24.36 18.07 6.24
C THR A 643 25.48 18.93 5.67
N LEU A 644 26.69 18.88 6.22
CA LEU A 644 27.79 19.75 5.82
C LEU A 644 28.53 19.26 4.56
N ALA A 645 28.76 17.94 4.38
CA ALA A 645 29.44 17.43 3.18
C ALA A 645 28.51 17.26 1.98
N TRP A 646 27.27 16.83 2.20
CA TRP A 646 26.40 16.41 1.10
C TRP A 646 25.06 17.17 1.05
N HIS A 647 24.88 18.18 1.91
CA HIS A 647 23.66 18.99 1.95
C HIS A 647 22.37 18.16 2.11
N LEU A 648 22.47 17.04 2.83
CA LEU A 648 21.32 16.19 3.12
C LEU A 648 20.45 16.83 4.20
N THR A 649 19.14 16.74 4.03
CA THR A 649 18.14 17.28 4.95
C THR A 649 17.71 16.23 5.94
N LEU A 650 17.59 16.60 7.21
CA LEU A 650 17.11 15.71 8.28
C LEU A 650 15.60 15.85 8.45
N GLY A 651 14.92 14.75 8.76
CA GLY A 651 13.47 14.74 8.98
C GLY A 651 12.65 14.76 7.69
N TRP A 652 11.33 14.72 7.86
CA TRP A 652 10.38 14.93 6.77
C TRP A 652 10.06 16.42 6.64
N SER A 653 10.02 16.92 5.41
CA SER A 653 9.66 18.32 5.14
C SER A 653 8.17 18.62 5.34
N ASN A 654 7.32 17.60 5.16
CA ASN A 654 5.88 17.72 5.33
C ASN A 654 5.51 17.48 6.81
N VAL A 655 5.24 18.56 7.53
CA VAL A 655 4.92 18.54 8.96
C VAL A 655 3.63 17.76 9.23
N ASP A 656 2.60 17.95 8.40
CA ASP A 656 1.31 17.26 8.56
C ASP A 656 1.47 15.75 8.37
N GLU A 657 2.35 15.31 7.47
CA GLU A 657 2.70 13.89 7.31
C GLU A 657 3.54 13.35 8.46
N ALA A 658 4.45 14.15 9.00
CA ALA A 658 5.26 13.75 10.14
C ALA A 658 4.40 13.57 11.40
N GLU A 659 3.40 14.43 11.62
CA GLU A 659 2.51 14.34 12.79
C GLU A 659 1.71 13.04 12.81
N LYS A 660 1.41 12.45 11.65
CA LYS A 660 0.66 11.18 11.54
C LYS A 660 1.26 10.05 12.38
N ALA A 661 2.58 10.00 12.46
CA ALA A 661 3.28 8.98 13.24
C ALA A 661 3.06 9.11 14.76
N MET A 662 2.79 10.33 15.24
CA MET A 662 2.57 10.60 16.67
C MET A 662 1.25 10.01 17.17
N TYR A 663 0.23 9.92 16.31
CA TYR A 663 -1.03 9.26 16.62
C TYR A 663 -0.88 7.75 16.85
N ASP A 664 0.21 7.17 16.36
CA ASP A 664 0.59 5.76 16.54
C ASP A 664 1.63 5.58 17.66
N GLY A 665 1.93 6.62 18.45
CA GLY A 665 2.83 6.54 19.60
C GLY A 665 4.32 6.56 19.25
N CYS A 666 4.64 6.96 18.02
CA CYS A 666 6.00 7.19 17.57
C CYS A 666 6.40 8.67 17.72
N LEU A 667 7.70 8.95 17.58
CA LEU A 667 8.19 10.31 17.33
C LEU A 667 7.67 10.82 15.96
N PRO A 668 7.71 12.15 15.70
CA PRO A 668 7.33 12.69 14.40
C PRO A 668 7.99 11.94 13.24
N GLY A 669 7.25 11.70 12.17
CA GLY A 669 7.72 11.04 10.97
C GLY A 669 9.02 11.66 10.45
N GLY A 670 9.97 10.81 10.06
CA GLY A 670 11.31 11.23 9.68
C GLY A 670 12.30 11.45 10.84
N SER A 671 11.90 11.26 12.11
CA SER A 671 12.85 11.31 13.24
C SER A 671 14.00 10.30 13.03
N GLY A 672 15.25 10.78 13.07
CA GLY A 672 16.42 9.95 12.77
C GLY A 672 16.55 9.52 11.31
N ARG A 673 15.88 10.22 10.40
CA ARG A 673 15.94 9.98 8.95
C ARG A 673 16.55 11.18 8.23
N PHE A 674 17.14 10.94 7.07
CA PHE A 674 17.66 11.96 6.18
C PHE A 674 17.23 11.71 4.74
N SER A 675 17.21 12.78 3.94
CA SER A 675 16.87 12.75 2.51
C SER A 675 17.78 13.69 1.72
N GLY A 676 17.94 13.43 0.44
CA GLY A 676 18.70 14.29 -0.47
C GLY A 676 19.33 13.52 -1.63
N ARG A 677 20.04 14.23 -2.49
CA ARG A 677 20.64 13.69 -3.71
C ARG A 677 22.12 14.05 -3.79
N ILE A 678 22.93 13.06 -4.13
CA ILE A 678 24.37 13.21 -4.37
C ILE A 678 24.61 12.91 -5.84
N VAL A 679 25.08 13.93 -6.57
CA VAL A 679 25.29 13.85 -8.01
C VAL A 679 26.77 13.99 -8.33
N ARG A 680 27.25 13.23 -9.31
CA ARG A 680 28.60 13.38 -9.86
C ARG A 680 28.73 14.76 -10.52
N PRO A 681 29.74 15.58 -10.19
CA PRO A 681 29.96 16.83 -10.88
C PRO A 681 30.19 16.58 -12.38
N SER A 682 29.48 17.35 -13.20
CA SER A 682 29.42 17.24 -14.67
C SER A 682 30.74 17.55 -15.34
#